data_AF-A0A1W1UE73-F1
#
_entry.id   AF-A0A1W1UE73-F1
#
_cell.length_a   1.000
_cell.length_b   1.000
_cell.length_c   1.000
_cell.angle_alpha   90.00
_cell.angle_beta   90.00
_cell.angle_gamma   90.00
#
_symmetry.space_group_name_H-M   'P 1'
#
loop_
_entity.id
_entity.type
_entity.pdbx_description
1 polymer ?
#
loop_
_entity_poly.entity_id
_entity_poly.type
_entity_poly.pdbx_seq_one_letter_code
_entity_poly.pdbx_strand_id
1 'polypeptide(L)'
;MLRSQRLFAVTSLALLLAACDQQSASPSADGTSPSTLRAAATDYTSGVSVAGSTATIWFKSAVNTTWVDAHYTLNGGAQQNVRMTYNSAAARYEQNVTVANGNTLVYSFTYNNGTAAYDTPNTTYTVGSTGGTTGPVCFYTDANYQGTSFCASGDSSWVGTDWNDRISSVKVSSGYQVQLFNDINYGGTSKTLSADASTLPDFNDLTSSFKLTKVSTTLPTSDTPNFGPNVKIYEPGTSATTIQADLDNAFNAWKLNGGAQFGSQRFTFLFKPGTYGRVWGNLGFYTTVAGLGRNPDDVTINGAINVDSGWNLGDEKNATQNFWRSAENLSVVPEGGTNRWAVSQAAPMRRVHIKGALTLAPSNQDGGQGYSSGGYLADVKVDGAVSSGSQQQWYTRDSAVGSWNGGVWNMVFSGVQGAPPQAFPNPPHTTLGTTPVSREKPYLYFENGKYAVFVPGLRTNSSGVTWPNTAGTSIPLSQFYVARPTDSAATLNQALSQGLNLFFTPGVYHLSQTLNVTRANTVLFGLGFPALIPDGGVNGIQVADVDGVKISGLLFDAGTTNSPALLTVGTAGSHVSHAANPTSVQDVYFRIGGAVAGKATNSLVVNSDNAIIDHIWAWRADHGTQPTGWAINTADTGLIVNGNNVLATGLFVEHYQKYNVLWNGQGGKTIFFQNELPYDAPATGWSSGNGYGYAAYKVADSVTTHEAWGLGSYCFFNVNPSITVARAFEVPNVAGVKFHDLLTVSLGNTGGISRVINNTGAAVPLPNTNTAPSNVLNFP
;
A
#
# COMPACT_ATOMS: atom_id res chain seq x y z
N MET A 1 -39.71 -26.88 41.00
CA MET A 1 -39.57 -28.35 40.89
C MET A 1 -38.14 -28.63 40.39
N LEU A 2 -37.29 -29.23 41.23
CA LEU A 2 -36.83 -30.65 41.11
C LEU A 2 -35.98 -30.86 39.83
N ARG A 3 -34.63 -30.82 39.84
CA ARG A 3 -33.55 -31.54 40.59
C ARG A 3 -33.48 -33.06 40.35
N SER A 4 -32.35 -33.52 39.78
CA SER A 4 -31.55 -34.74 40.11
C SER A 4 -30.59 -35.08 38.93
N GLN A 5 -29.47 -35.83 39.04
CA GLN A 5 -28.42 -35.93 40.08
C GLN A 5 -27.10 -36.46 39.46
N ARG A 6 -26.06 -36.76 40.27
CA ARG A 6 -24.74 -37.34 39.86
C ARG A 6 -24.54 -38.77 40.43
N LEU A 7 -23.36 -39.37 40.15
CA LEU A 7 -22.83 -40.70 40.56
C LEU A 7 -23.36 -41.87 39.70
N PHE A 8 -22.68 -43.00 39.49
CA PHE A 8 -21.40 -43.59 40.01
C PHE A 8 -20.40 -43.84 38.84
N ALA A 9 -19.10 -44.14 38.93
CA ALA A 9 -18.12 -44.50 39.98
C ALA A 9 -17.66 -46.00 40.08
N VAL A 10 -16.49 -46.28 39.47
CA VAL A 10 -15.36 -47.12 39.97
C VAL A 10 -15.38 -48.67 39.81
N THR A 11 -14.31 -49.22 39.18
CA THR A 11 -13.78 -50.64 39.19
C THR A 11 -14.66 -51.78 38.65
N SER A 12 -14.16 -52.98 38.26
CA SER A 12 -12.88 -53.50 37.71
C SER A 12 -13.01 -55.01 37.38
N LEU A 13 -11.97 -55.58 36.74
CA LEU A 13 -11.55 -57.01 36.72
C LEU A 13 -11.83 -57.80 35.42
N ALA A 14 -11.00 -58.81 35.16
CA ALA A 14 -10.81 -59.47 33.86
C ALA A 14 -10.84 -61.02 33.94
N LEU A 15 -10.97 -61.65 32.77
CA LEU A 15 -10.77 -63.08 32.51
C LEU A 15 -10.15 -63.17 31.08
N LEU A 16 -8.95 -63.67 30.75
CA LEU A 16 -7.98 -64.67 31.26
C LEU A 16 -8.05 -66.03 30.51
N LEU A 17 -6.92 -66.75 30.51
CA LEU A 17 -6.50 -67.95 29.74
C LEU A 17 -5.99 -67.66 28.31
N ALA A 18 -4.89 -68.26 27.83
CA ALA A 18 -3.93 -69.25 28.37
C ALA A 18 -2.48 -68.79 28.04
N ALA A 19 -1.47 -68.85 28.92
CA ALA A 19 -0.66 -70.02 29.35
C ALA A 19 0.06 -70.73 28.18
N CYS A 20 1.34 -71.13 28.21
CA CYS A 20 2.49 -71.07 29.15
C CYS A 20 3.76 -71.50 28.32
N ASP A 21 5.05 -71.59 28.70
CA ASP A 21 5.93 -71.41 29.89
C ASP A 21 7.42 -71.55 29.39
N GLN A 22 8.58 -71.19 30.00
CA GLN A 22 9.05 -70.48 31.21
C GLN A 22 10.48 -69.88 30.95
N GLN A 23 11.00 -69.08 31.91
CA GLN A 23 12.44 -68.89 32.26
C GLN A 23 13.36 -68.14 31.28
N SER A 24 14.40 -67.40 31.71
CA SER A 24 14.85 -67.02 33.08
C SER A 24 15.52 -65.63 33.09
N ALA A 25 15.57 -64.97 34.25
CA ALA A 25 16.05 -63.59 34.39
C ALA A 25 17.57 -63.39 34.19
N SER A 26 17.94 -62.18 33.78
CA SER A 26 19.30 -61.60 33.88
C SER A 26 19.19 -60.07 34.05
N PRO A 27 20.20 -59.38 34.64
CA PRO A 27 19.97 -58.11 35.33
C PRO A 27 20.20 -56.85 34.49
N SER A 28 19.85 -55.71 35.08
CA SER A 28 20.24 -54.37 34.64
C SER A 28 21.76 -54.21 34.55
N ALA A 29 22.24 -53.71 33.41
CA ALA A 29 23.57 -53.16 33.22
C ALA A 29 23.46 -51.78 32.58
N ASP A 30 24.28 -50.83 33.03
CA ASP A 30 24.41 -49.51 32.39
C ASP A 30 25.03 -49.67 30.99
N GLY A 31 24.58 -48.84 30.05
CA GLY A 31 24.84 -48.96 28.61
C GLY A 31 24.89 -47.60 27.92
N THR A 32 25.34 -46.57 28.63
CA THR A 32 25.51 -45.21 28.10
C THR A 32 26.52 -45.18 26.94
N SER A 33 26.02 -45.04 25.69
CA SER A 33 26.85 -44.49 24.61
C SER A 33 27.20 -43.04 24.96
N PRO A 34 28.48 -42.63 24.95
CA PRO A 34 28.85 -41.27 25.27
C PRO A 34 28.32 -40.31 24.20
N SER A 35 27.47 -39.37 24.62
CA SER A 35 27.11 -38.22 23.79
C SER A 35 28.38 -37.39 23.53
N THR A 36 28.81 -37.25 22.28
CA THR A 36 29.98 -36.40 22.00
C THR A 36 29.65 -34.95 22.31
N LEU A 37 30.55 -34.29 23.04
CA LEU A 37 30.38 -32.91 23.45
C LEU A 37 30.75 -32.01 22.28
N ARG A 38 29.93 -30.99 22.01
CA ARG A 38 30.24 -30.01 20.96
C ARG A 38 31.22 -28.98 21.51
N ALA A 39 32.30 -28.74 20.76
CA ALA A 39 33.26 -27.68 21.08
C ALA A 39 32.58 -26.30 21.13
N ALA A 40 32.94 -25.46 22.11
CA ALA A 40 32.53 -24.06 22.08
C ALA A 40 33.51 -23.25 21.20
N ALA A 41 32.99 -22.25 20.48
CA ALA A 41 33.79 -21.43 19.56
C ALA A 41 34.86 -20.56 20.25
N THR A 42 34.87 -20.50 21.58
CA THR A 42 35.87 -19.87 22.43
C THR A 42 37.08 -20.75 22.73
N ASP A 43 36.95 -22.06 22.57
CA ASP A 43 37.90 -23.03 23.14
C ASP A 43 39.11 -23.27 22.25
N TYR A 44 39.04 -22.85 20.98
CA TYR A 44 40.08 -23.07 19.98
C TYR A 44 40.00 -22.08 18.82
N THR A 45 41.09 -21.99 18.07
CA THR A 45 41.14 -21.43 16.71
C THR A 45 41.77 -22.45 15.77
N SER A 46 41.39 -22.46 14.50
CA SER A 46 41.88 -23.44 13.52
C SER A 46 41.92 -22.87 12.11
N GLY A 47 42.68 -23.50 11.22
CA GLY A 47 42.72 -23.11 9.82
C GLY A 47 43.59 -24.04 8.96
N VAL A 48 43.87 -23.58 7.74
CA VAL A 48 44.83 -24.20 6.82
C VAL A 48 45.84 -23.14 6.38
N SER A 49 47.12 -23.44 6.48
CA SER A 49 48.21 -22.62 5.90
C SER A 49 48.93 -23.42 4.82
N VAL A 50 49.13 -22.84 3.64
CA VAL A 50 49.69 -23.55 2.47
C VAL A 50 51.09 -23.03 2.13
N ALA A 51 52.04 -23.95 1.93
CA ALA A 51 53.39 -23.67 1.47
C ALA A 51 53.78 -24.67 0.37
N GLY A 52 53.96 -24.18 -0.86
CA GLY A 52 54.21 -25.03 -2.03
C GLY A 52 53.08 -26.04 -2.24
N SER A 53 53.43 -27.33 -2.30
CA SER A 53 52.49 -28.46 -2.43
C SER A 53 52.01 -29.03 -1.08
N THR A 54 52.20 -28.31 0.04
CA THR A 54 51.79 -28.76 1.38
C THR A 54 50.75 -27.81 1.97
N ALA A 55 49.60 -28.36 2.38
CA ALA A 55 48.63 -27.69 3.25
C ALA A 55 48.80 -28.21 4.68
N THR A 56 49.15 -27.32 5.61
CA THR A 56 49.16 -27.60 7.04
C THR A 56 47.79 -27.24 7.62
N ILE A 57 46.99 -28.26 7.91
CA ILE A 57 45.80 -28.12 8.76
C ILE A 57 46.29 -27.90 10.19
N TRP A 58 45.79 -26.88 10.88
CA TRP A 58 46.25 -26.53 12.22
C TRP A 58 45.11 -26.23 13.20
N PHE A 59 45.34 -26.54 14.47
CA PHE A 59 44.42 -26.33 15.59
C PHE A 59 45.18 -25.76 16.79
N LYS A 60 44.77 -24.60 17.28
CA LYS A 60 45.35 -23.90 18.43
C LYS A 60 44.30 -23.77 19.53
N SER A 61 44.48 -24.55 20.59
CA SER A 61 43.58 -24.53 21.74
C SER A 61 43.76 -23.27 22.60
N ALA A 62 42.67 -22.80 23.19
CA ALA A 62 42.63 -21.84 24.29
C ALA A 62 42.39 -22.54 25.66
N VAL A 63 42.25 -23.86 25.67
CA VAL A 63 41.96 -24.69 26.85
C VAL A 63 43.03 -25.78 27.06
N ASN A 64 42.93 -26.55 28.15
CA ASN A 64 43.96 -27.55 28.51
C ASN A 64 43.88 -28.81 27.64
N THR A 65 44.48 -28.75 26.46
CA THR A 65 44.46 -29.79 25.43
C THR A 65 45.79 -30.52 25.33
N THR A 66 45.78 -31.82 25.67
CA THR A 66 46.95 -32.71 25.58
C THR A 66 46.97 -33.57 24.31
N TRP A 67 45.89 -33.57 23.52
CA TRP A 67 45.86 -34.15 22.18
C TRP A 67 44.75 -33.59 21.29
N VAL A 68 44.96 -33.68 19.97
CA VAL A 68 43.97 -33.38 18.92
C VAL A 68 44.08 -34.44 17.82
N ASP A 69 42.95 -34.98 17.39
CA ASP A 69 42.80 -35.73 16.13
C ASP A 69 42.21 -34.81 15.06
N ALA A 70 42.76 -34.86 13.85
CA ALA A 70 42.19 -34.24 12.66
C ALA A 70 41.45 -35.27 11.82
N HIS A 71 40.20 -34.96 11.47
CA HIS A 71 39.34 -35.74 10.59
C HIS A 71 39.21 -34.98 9.27
N TYR A 72 39.73 -35.50 8.16
CA TYR A 72 39.73 -34.75 6.90
C TYR A 72 39.55 -35.60 5.64
N THR A 73 38.95 -35.01 4.61
CA THR A 73 38.89 -35.55 3.25
C THR A 73 39.61 -34.60 2.29
N LEU A 74 40.16 -35.15 1.20
CA LEU A 74 40.75 -34.39 0.09
C LEU A 74 39.94 -34.70 -1.18
N ASN A 75 39.41 -33.67 -1.84
CA ASN A 75 38.57 -33.77 -3.04
C ASN A 75 37.37 -34.72 -2.89
N GLY A 76 36.81 -34.86 -1.68
CA GLY A 76 35.73 -35.81 -1.40
C GLY A 76 36.15 -37.28 -1.33
N GLY A 77 37.45 -37.57 -1.33
CA GLY A 77 38.00 -38.92 -1.12
C GLY A 77 37.82 -39.44 0.32
N ALA A 78 38.29 -40.66 0.58
CA ALA A 78 38.13 -41.33 1.87
C ALA A 78 38.67 -40.51 3.06
N GLN A 79 37.87 -40.41 4.13
CA GLN A 79 38.23 -39.65 5.33
C GLN A 79 39.44 -40.25 6.06
N GLN A 80 40.45 -39.42 6.27
CA GLN A 80 41.61 -39.70 7.11
C GLN A 80 41.29 -39.23 8.54
N ASN A 81 41.73 -39.99 9.53
CA ASN A 81 41.59 -39.65 10.95
C ASN A 81 42.99 -39.77 11.58
N VAL A 82 43.60 -38.66 11.98
CA VAL A 82 45.04 -38.61 12.28
C VAL A 82 45.32 -37.80 13.54
N ARG A 83 46.05 -38.40 14.48
CA ARG A 83 46.57 -37.73 15.69
C ARG A 83 47.60 -36.66 15.28
N MET A 84 47.26 -35.40 15.52
CA MET A 84 48.06 -34.25 15.09
C MET A 84 49.36 -34.12 15.91
N THR A 85 50.42 -33.59 15.29
CA THR A 85 51.69 -33.31 15.98
C THR A 85 51.63 -31.93 16.64
N TYR A 86 52.06 -31.80 17.90
CA TYR A 86 52.14 -30.49 18.54
C TYR A 86 53.43 -29.74 18.12
N ASN A 87 53.27 -28.59 17.47
CA ASN A 87 54.34 -27.66 17.15
C ASN A 87 54.50 -26.65 18.29
N SER A 88 55.57 -26.80 19.07
CA SER A 88 55.87 -25.95 20.24
C SER A 88 56.25 -24.51 19.88
N ALA A 89 56.82 -24.27 18.69
CA ALA A 89 57.20 -22.93 18.24
C ALA A 89 55.98 -22.11 17.76
N ALA A 90 55.02 -22.75 17.10
CA ALA A 90 53.74 -22.13 16.70
C ALA A 90 52.67 -22.17 17.82
N ALA A 91 52.94 -22.93 18.89
CA ALA A 91 52.02 -23.24 19.99
C ALA A 91 50.65 -23.74 19.49
N ARG A 92 50.67 -24.73 18.59
CA ARG A 92 49.46 -25.32 17.95
C ARG A 92 49.72 -26.76 17.49
N TYR A 93 48.66 -27.54 17.35
CA TYR A 93 48.68 -28.86 16.73
C TYR A 93 48.61 -28.72 15.20
N GLU A 94 49.36 -29.54 14.48
CA GLU A 94 49.53 -29.48 13.01
C GLU A 94 49.43 -30.87 12.36
N GLN A 95 48.81 -30.90 11.18
CA GLN A 95 48.78 -32.04 10.27
C GLN A 95 49.05 -31.56 8.84
N ASN A 96 50.12 -32.08 8.23
CA ASN A 96 50.47 -31.77 6.84
C ASN A 96 49.73 -32.69 5.87
N VAL A 97 49.23 -32.12 4.76
CA VAL A 97 48.56 -32.83 3.67
C VAL A 97 49.18 -32.37 2.35
N THR A 98 49.60 -33.31 1.51
CA THR A 98 50.09 -33.01 0.16
C THR A 98 48.91 -32.63 -0.74
N VAL A 99 49.01 -31.49 -1.43
CA VAL A 99 47.92 -30.87 -2.20
C VAL A 99 48.44 -30.20 -3.48
N ALA A 100 47.53 -29.99 -4.42
CA ALA A 100 47.70 -29.12 -5.58
C ALA A 100 46.67 -27.96 -5.55
N ASN A 101 46.91 -26.92 -6.37
CA ASN A 101 45.94 -25.85 -6.58
C ASN A 101 44.60 -26.42 -7.11
N GLY A 102 43.48 -25.88 -6.63
CA GLY A 102 42.12 -26.35 -6.89
C GLY A 102 41.69 -27.56 -6.05
N ASN A 103 42.53 -28.10 -5.17
CA ASN A 103 42.11 -29.17 -4.26
C ASN A 103 41.27 -28.65 -3.10
N THR A 104 40.19 -29.35 -2.77
CA THR A 104 39.30 -29.01 -1.65
C THR A 104 39.54 -29.96 -0.47
N LEU A 105 39.95 -29.39 0.66
CA LEU A 105 40.00 -30.04 1.96
C LEU A 105 38.68 -29.80 2.70
N VAL A 106 38.07 -30.85 3.23
CA VAL A 106 37.00 -30.74 4.25
C VAL A 106 37.56 -31.34 5.54
N TYR A 107 37.54 -30.61 6.65
CA TYR A 107 38.18 -31.03 7.90
C TYR A 107 37.42 -30.63 9.17
N SER A 108 37.57 -31.41 10.22
CA SER A 108 37.13 -31.16 11.60
C SER A 108 38.13 -31.79 12.58
N PHE A 109 37.93 -31.56 13.88
CA PHE A 109 38.81 -32.06 14.93
C PHE A 109 38.02 -32.70 16.07
N THR A 110 38.60 -33.72 16.69
CA THR A 110 38.25 -34.16 18.04
C THR A 110 39.43 -33.88 18.96
N TYR A 111 39.21 -33.19 20.09
CA TYR A 111 40.28 -32.81 21.02
C TYR A 111 39.83 -32.94 22.47
N ASN A 112 40.76 -33.02 23.42
CA ASN A 112 40.40 -32.98 24.84
C ASN A 112 40.46 -31.59 25.47
N ASN A 113 39.55 -31.35 26.42
CA ASN A 113 39.64 -30.24 27.37
C ASN A 113 39.74 -30.83 28.79
N GLY A 114 40.97 -30.99 29.28
CA GLY A 114 41.30 -31.61 30.57
C GLY A 114 41.09 -33.13 30.62
N THR A 115 39.87 -33.59 30.35
CA THR A 115 39.47 -35.01 30.49
C THR A 115 38.52 -35.48 29.40
N ALA A 116 37.51 -34.68 29.04
CA ALA A 116 36.50 -35.06 28.06
C ALA A 116 36.91 -34.68 26.63
N ALA A 117 36.43 -35.43 25.64
CA ALA A 117 36.65 -35.19 24.21
C ALA A 117 35.50 -34.37 23.60
N TYR A 118 35.84 -33.47 22.69
CA TYR A 118 34.94 -32.51 22.05
C TYR A 118 35.13 -32.50 20.53
N ASP A 119 34.04 -32.49 19.78
CA ASP A 119 34.03 -32.47 18.32
C ASP A 119 33.79 -31.05 17.77
N THR A 120 34.49 -30.67 16.70
CA THR A 120 34.24 -29.42 15.96
C THR A 120 33.33 -29.65 14.76
N PRO A 121 32.63 -28.61 14.26
CA PRO A 121 31.99 -28.65 12.94
C PRO A 121 33.00 -28.90 11.81
N ASN A 122 32.51 -29.46 10.69
CA ASN A 122 33.27 -29.57 9.45
C ASN A 122 33.46 -28.20 8.79
N THR A 123 34.69 -27.90 8.38
CA THR A 123 35.13 -26.69 7.67
C THR A 123 35.67 -27.07 6.29
N THR A 124 35.43 -26.24 5.28
CA THR A 124 35.90 -26.49 3.90
C THR A 124 36.90 -25.43 3.47
N TYR A 125 37.99 -25.84 2.81
CA TYR A 125 39.05 -24.97 2.29
C TYR A 125 39.54 -25.44 0.92
N THR A 126 39.52 -24.57 -0.09
CA THR A 126 40.04 -24.89 -1.44
C THR A 126 41.41 -24.25 -1.66
N VAL A 127 42.43 -25.09 -1.77
CA VAL A 127 43.84 -24.74 -1.95
C VAL A 127 44.02 -23.90 -3.20
N GLY A 128 44.65 -22.73 -3.06
CA GLY A 128 44.98 -21.84 -4.19
C GLY A 128 43.79 -21.09 -4.79
N SER A 129 42.57 -21.26 -4.26
CA SER A 129 41.53 -20.24 -4.38
C SER A 129 41.95 -19.04 -3.53
N THR A 130 41.81 -17.82 -4.06
CA THR A 130 41.77 -16.60 -3.23
C THR A 130 40.44 -16.57 -2.47
N GLY A 131 40.35 -17.43 -1.45
CA GLY A 131 39.11 -17.70 -0.72
C GLY A 131 38.56 -16.44 -0.08
N GLY A 132 37.46 -15.92 -0.62
CA GLY A 132 36.75 -14.77 -0.07
C GLY A 132 36.28 -15.06 1.34
N THR A 133 36.93 -14.45 2.33
CA THR A 133 36.54 -14.53 3.74
C THR A 133 35.11 -14.02 3.90
N THR A 134 34.20 -14.87 4.36
CA THR A 134 32.79 -14.47 4.57
C THR A 134 32.64 -13.75 5.90
N GLY A 135 32.49 -12.42 5.86
CA GLY A 135 32.16 -11.60 7.03
C GLY A 135 31.35 -10.36 6.62
N PRO A 136 30.44 -9.86 7.48
CA PRO A 136 29.64 -8.67 7.20
C PRO A 136 30.45 -7.38 6.97
N VAL A 137 31.68 -7.28 7.45
CA VAL A 137 32.57 -6.13 7.21
C VAL A 137 33.85 -6.62 6.56
N CYS A 138 34.26 -6.02 5.45
CA CYS A 138 35.46 -6.37 4.70
C CYS A 138 36.42 -5.19 4.61
N PHE A 139 37.70 -5.40 4.91
CA PHE A 139 38.75 -4.39 4.90
C PHE A 139 39.74 -4.67 3.77
N TYR A 140 40.31 -3.61 3.22
CA TYR A 140 41.15 -3.63 2.02
C TYR A 140 42.37 -2.75 2.23
N THR A 141 43.54 -3.18 1.77
CA THR A 141 44.77 -2.40 1.97
C THR A 141 44.85 -1.16 1.10
N ASP A 142 44.11 -1.14 -0.01
CA ASP A 142 44.20 -0.08 -1.00
C ASP A 142 42.84 0.62 -1.13
N ALA A 143 42.83 1.80 -1.73
CA ALA A 143 41.60 2.52 -2.09
C ALA A 143 40.74 1.73 -3.09
N ASN A 144 39.43 2.01 -3.12
CA ASN A 144 38.44 1.43 -4.04
C ASN A 144 38.34 -0.11 -3.96
N TYR A 145 38.50 -0.67 -2.75
CA TYR A 145 38.37 -2.09 -2.45
C TYR A 145 39.38 -2.99 -3.19
N GLN A 146 40.61 -2.48 -3.37
CA GLN A 146 41.72 -3.16 -4.04
C GLN A 146 42.78 -3.65 -3.03
N GLY A 147 43.83 -4.31 -3.52
CA GLY A 147 44.92 -4.84 -2.70
C GLY A 147 44.60 -6.16 -2.03
N THR A 148 45.27 -6.45 -0.92
CA THR A 148 44.89 -7.58 -0.05
C THR A 148 43.59 -7.27 0.69
N SER A 149 42.82 -8.29 1.06
CA SER A 149 41.54 -8.14 1.77
C SER A 149 41.30 -9.22 2.83
N PHE A 150 40.52 -8.88 3.85
CA PHE A 150 39.93 -9.82 4.80
C PHE A 150 38.55 -9.31 5.25
N CYS A 151 37.72 -10.19 5.80
CA CYS A 151 36.42 -9.82 6.36
C CYS A 151 36.20 -10.41 7.75
N ALA A 152 35.53 -9.65 8.62
CA ALA A 152 35.26 -9.98 10.01
C ALA A 152 33.76 -10.09 10.29
N SER A 153 33.43 -10.86 11.33
CA SER A 153 32.06 -11.13 11.81
C SER A 153 31.84 -10.82 13.31
N GLY A 154 32.89 -10.39 14.02
CA GLY A 154 32.86 -9.84 15.37
C GLY A 154 34.04 -8.88 15.56
N ASP A 155 34.16 -8.30 16.75
CA ASP A 155 35.22 -7.34 17.12
C ASP A 155 36.64 -7.93 16.97
N SER A 156 37.64 -7.07 16.73
CA SER A 156 39.04 -7.40 16.90
C SER A 156 39.79 -6.31 17.65
N SER A 157 40.41 -6.67 18.78
CA SER A 157 41.28 -5.77 19.55
C SER A 157 42.66 -5.56 18.92
N TRP A 158 43.00 -6.29 17.86
CA TRP A 158 44.26 -6.14 17.10
C TRP A 158 44.10 -6.70 15.68
N VAL A 159 44.30 -5.88 14.65
CA VAL A 159 44.16 -6.34 13.25
C VAL A 159 45.28 -7.28 12.79
N GLY A 160 46.41 -7.33 13.51
CA GLY A 160 47.58 -8.13 13.16
C GLY A 160 48.69 -7.30 12.49
N THR A 161 49.94 -7.77 12.59
CA THR A 161 51.14 -7.07 12.07
C THR A 161 51.06 -6.73 10.59
N ASP A 162 50.39 -7.58 9.82
CA ASP A 162 50.34 -7.48 8.36
C ASP A 162 49.28 -6.46 7.90
N TRP A 163 48.41 -6.03 8.82
CA TRP A 163 47.22 -5.20 8.57
C TRP A 163 47.21 -3.88 9.34
N ASN A 164 47.98 -3.81 10.43
CA ASN A 164 48.10 -2.62 11.24
C ASN A 164 48.64 -1.45 10.42
N ASP A 165 48.02 -0.28 10.56
CA ASP A 165 48.38 0.95 9.84
C ASP A 165 48.47 0.75 8.31
N ARG A 166 47.54 -0.06 7.75
CA ARG A 166 47.49 -0.40 6.32
C ARG A 166 46.07 -0.55 5.74
N ILE A 167 45.02 -0.09 6.42
CA ILE A 167 43.63 -0.18 5.92
C ILE A 167 43.25 1.14 5.25
N SER A 168 42.98 1.09 3.93
CA SER A 168 42.63 2.26 3.10
C SER A 168 41.17 2.28 2.64
N SER A 169 40.47 1.13 2.57
CA SER A 169 39.03 1.09 2.25
C SER A 169 38.29 -0.08 2.92
N VAL A 170 36.97 0.06 3.08
CA VAL A 170 36.13 -0.86 3.86
C VAL A 170 34.75 -1.04 3.22
N LYS A 171 34.23 -2.26 3.16
CA LYS A 171 32.82 -2.56 2.86
C LYS A 171 32.06 -2.95 4.12
N VAL A 172 30.80 -2.52 4.22
CA VAL A 172 29.94 -2.73 5.39
C VAL A 172 28.57 -3.22 4.93
N SER A 173 28.28 -4.50 5.20
CA SER A 173 27.00 -5.12 4.87
C SER A 173 25.84 -4.45 5.59
N SER A 174 24.69 -4.36 4.92
CA SER A 174 23.47 -3.80 5.50
C SER A 174 23.09 -4.48 6.84
N GLY A 175 22.76 -3.67 7.84
CA GLY A 175 22.53 -4.14 9.22
C GLY A 175 23.79 -4.28 10.07
N TYR A 176 24.94 -3.79 9.61
CA TYR A 176 26.16 -3.69 10.40
C TYR A 176 26.73 -2.27 10.39
N GLN A 177 27.52 -1.98 11.40
CA GLN A 177 28.34 -0.79 11.55
C GLN A 177 29.68 -1.22 12.12
N VAL A 178 30.78 -0.67 11.58
CA VAL A 178 32.12 -0.86 12.13
C VAL A 178 32.62 0.44 12.74
N GLN A 179 33.21 0.36 13.93
CA GLN A 179 34.00 1.44 14.52
C GLN A 179 35.48 1.04 14.45
N LEU A 180 36.24 1.75 13.63
CA LEU A 180 37.69 1.64 13.51
C LEU A 180 38.36 2.43 14.63
N PHE A 181 39.47 1.95 15.18
CA PHE A 181 40.25 2.57 16.25
C PHE A 181 41.72 2.63 15.85
N ASN A 182 42.39 3.74 16.16
CA ASN A 182 43.78 3.93 15.73
C ASN A 182 44.84 3.37 16.67
N ASP A 183 44.48 2.99 17.90
CA ASP A 183 45.33 2.19 18.79
C ASP A 183 44.76 0.78 18.94
N ILE A 184 45.58 -0.11 19.50
CA ILE A 184 45.18 -1.47 19.89
C ILE A 184 44.15 -1.44 21.03
N ASN A 185 43.44 -2.56 21.25
CA ASN A 185 42.46 -2.73 22.33
C ASN A 185 41.35 -1.65 22.36
N TYR A 186 40.97 -1.13 21.19
CA TYR A 186 39.94 -0.10 21.01
C TYR A 186 40.30 1.26 21.64
N GLY A 187 41.60 1.58 21.70
CA GLY A 187 42.12 2.86 22.18
C GLY A 187 42.14 3.97 21.11
N GLY A 188 42.65 5.13 21.51
CA GLY A 188 42.91 6.24 20.60
C GLY A 188 41.67 6.98 20.10
N THR A 189 41.83 7.59 18.92
CA THR A 189 40.74 8.13 18.11
C THR A 189 40.01 7.00 17.36
N SER A 190 38.78 7.28 16.93
CA SER A 190 37.98 6.28 16.21
C SER A 190 37.13 6.89 15.10
N LYS A 191 36.84 6.07 14.08
CA LYS A 191 35.94 6.41 12.96
C LYS A 191 34.88 5.34 12.77
N THR A 192 33.62 5.77 12.69
CA THR A 192 32.46 4.87 12.55
C THR A 192 31.94 4.87 11.11
N LEU A 193 31.73 3.69 10.54
CA LEU A 193 31.21 3.45 9.18
C LEU A 193 29.96 2.57 9.25
N SER A 194 28.86 3.01 8.63
CA SER A 194 27.59 2.27 8.54
C SER A 194 27.20 1.94 7.08
N ALA A 195 28.14 2.05 6.16
CA ALA A 195 28.04 1.76 4.73
C ALA A 195 29.46 1.59 4.16
N ASP A 196 29.55 1.11 2.91
CA ASP A 196 30.80 1.03 2.15
C ASP A 196 31.53 2.39 2.07
N ALA A 197 32.84 2.37 2.31
CA ALA A 197 33.76 3.51 2.23
C ALA A 197 34.95 3.17 1.33
N SER A 198 34.97 3.71 0.10
CA SER A 198 36.00 3.46 -0.90
C SER A 198 37.35 4.11 -0.59
N THR A 199 37.39 5.08 0.34
CA THR A 199 38.61 5.68 0.90
C THR A 199 38.36 6.07 2.36
N LEU A 200 39.44 6.22 3.14
CA LEU A 200 39.41 6.72 4.52
C LEU A 200 40.23 8.02 4.66
N PRO A 201 39.85 9.16 4.04
CA PRO A 201 40.74 10.33 3.89
C PRO A 201 41.29 10.96 5.20
N ASP A 202 40.67 10.65 6.32
CA ASP A 202 40.92 11.09 7.70
C ASP A 202 41.30 9.93 8.64
N PHE A 203 41.40 8.69 8.13
CA PHE A 203 41.67 7.46 8.89
C PHE A 203 42.48 6.41 8.09
N ASN A 204 43.10 6.84 6.98
CA ASN A 204 43.79 5.99 6.01
C ASN A 204 45.06 5.44 6.66
N ASP A 205 45.25 4.12 6.60
CA ASP A 205 46.46 3.48 7.11
C ASP A 205 46.71 3.81 8.60
N LEU A 206 45.64 3.97 9.38
CA LEU A 206 45.67 4.20 10.83
C LEU A 206 44.96 3.11 11.65
N THR A 207 44.31 2.11 11.05
CA THR A 207 43.45 1.18 11.82
C THR A 207 44.26 0.09 12.52
N SER A 208 44.31 0.16 13.85
CA SER A 208 44.92 -0.85 14.74
C SER A 208 43.93 -1.88 15.29
N SER A 209 42.66 -1.48 15.53
CA SER A 209 41.62 -2.36 16.06
C SER A 209 40.21 -1.90 15.61
N PHE A 210 39.18 -2.75 15.76
CA PHE A 210 37.82 -2.42 15.34
C PHE A 210 36.72 -3.15 16.12
N LYS A 211 35.52 -2.55 16.21
CA LYS A 211 34.30 -3.18 16.73
C LYS A 211 33.20 -3.31 15.68
N LEU A 212 32.43 -4.39 15.71
CA LEU A 212 31.31 -4.68 14.82
C LEU A 212 29.98 -4.63 15.58
N THR A 213 29.27 -3.51 15.45
CA THR A 213 27.90 -3.39 15.94
C THR A 213 26.93 -3.94 14.90
N LYS A 214 26.18 -4.99 15.23
CA LYS A 214 25.01 -5.36 14.44
C LYS A 214 23.88 -4.36 14.71
N VAL A 215 23.56 -3.55 13.72
CA VAL A 215 22.51 -2.53 13.81
C VAL A 215 21.16 -3.18 13.52
N SER A 216 20.16 -2.93 14.38
CA SER A 216 18.79 -3.37 14.12
C SER A 216 18.26 -2.69 12.85
N THR A 217 18.05 -3.46 11.78
CA THR A 217 17.36 -3.00 10.58
C THR A 217 15.84 -3.00 10.74
N THR A 218 15.31 -3.57 11.83
CA THR A 218 13.88 -3.50 12.17
C THR A 218 13.45 -2.05 12.32
N LEU A 219 12.48 -1.62 11.52
CA LEU A 219 11.99 -0.24 11.55
C LEU A 219 11.15 0.02 12.81
N PRO A 220 11.25 1.21 13.42
CA PRO A 220 10.52 1.51 14.65
C PRO A 220 9.02 1.63 14.40
N THR A 221 8.22 1.03 15.27
CA THR A 221 6.76 1.14 15.30
C THR A 221 6.29 1.54 16.70
N SER A 222 5.05 2.00 16.83
CA SER A 222 4.46 2.43 18.11
C SER A 222 2.94 2.37 18.06
N ASP A 223 2.29 2.05 19.17
CA ASP A 223 0.84 2.22 19.33
C ASP A 223 0.43 3.69 19.55
N THR A 224 1.41 4.57 19.80
CA THR A 224 1.26 6.03 19.94
C THR A 224 2.26 6.76 19.04
N PRO A 225 2.16 6.62 17.71
CA PRO A 225 3.11 7.22 16.78
C PRO A 225 2.89 8.74 16.64
N ASN A 226 3.96 9.47 16.32
CA ASN A 226 3.85 10.86 15.90
C ASN A 226 3.58 10.92 14.37
N PHE A 227 2.33 11.25 14.02
CA PHE A 227 1.81 11.37 12.66
C PHE A 227 2.29 12.61 11.87
N GLY A 228 3.17 13.43 12.45
CA GLY A 228 3.77 14.59 11.79
C GLY A 228 2.98 15.91 11.96
N PRO A 229 3.57 17.05 11.55
CA PRO A 229 3.04 18.39 11.82
C PRO A 229 1.74 18.72 11.09
N ASN A 230 1.42 17.99 10.03
CA ASN A 230 0.23 18.18 9.20
C ASN A 230 -1.05 17.57 9.83
N VAL A 231 -0.91 16.90 10.98
CA VAL A 231 -2.01 16.27 11.73
C VAL A 231 -2.24 17.02 13.04
N LYS A 232 -3.43 17.61 13.20
CA LYS A 232 -3.95 18.09 14.48
C LYS A 232 -4.80 17.01 15.12
N ILE A 233 -4.65 16.80 16.43
CA ILE A 233 -5.44 15.83 17.19
C ILE A 233 -6.03 16.54 18.41
N TYR A 234 -7.34 16.47 18.57
CA TYR A 234 -8.08 17.19 19.61
C TYR A 234 -8.63 16.22 20.65
N GLU A 235 -8.33 16.47 21.91
CA GLU A 235 -8.94 15.78 23.06
C GLU A 235 -10.33 16.38 23.35
N PRO A 236 -11.26 15.63 23.97
CA PRO A 236 -12.45 16.20 24.59
C PRO A 236 -12.06 17.31 25.59
N GLY A 237 -12.74 18.46 25.51
CA GLY A 237 -12.38 19.66 26.28
C GLY A 237 -11.39 20.60 25.59
N THR A 238 -10.85 20.26 24.41
CA THR A 238 -10.20 21.24 23.53
C THR A 238 -11.19 22.35 23.18
N SER A 239 -10.80 23.62 23.32
CA SER A 239 -11.73 24.73 23.10
C SER A 239 -12.18 24.82 21.63
N ALA A 240 -13.46 25.11 21.43
CA ALA A 240 -14.03 25.31 20.08
C ALA A 240 -13.30 26.44 19.32
N THR A 241 -12.89 27.51 20.02
CA THR A 241 -12.10 28.61 19.45
C THR A 241 -10.74 28.14 18.93
N THR A 242 -10.07 27.21 19.63
CA THR A 242 -8.78 26.64 19.19
C THR A 242 -8.97 25.81 17.91
N ILE A 243 -9.99 24.95 17.91
CA ILE A 243 -10.32 24.08 16.77
C ILE A 243 -10.72 24.92 15.55
N GLN A 244 -11.56 25.95 15.75
CA GLN A 244 -11.97 26.87 14.71
C GLN A 244 -10.78 27.64 14.12
N ALA A 245 -9.89 28.18 14.96
CA ALA A 245 -8.72 28.92 14.47
C ALA A 245 -7.78 28.02 13.65
N ASP A 246 -7.58 26.77 14.06
CA ASP A 246 -6.79 25.78 13.29
C ASP A 246 -7.42 25.46 11.92
N LEU A 247 -8.76 25.27 11.89
CA LEU A 247 -9.51 25.02 10.64
C LEU A 247 -9.52 26.25 9.72
N ASP A 248 -9.77 27.43 10.27
CA ASP A 248 -9.76 28.70 9.51
C ASP A 248 -8.37 28.99 8.94
N ASN A 249 -7.29 28.72 9.69
CA ASN A 249 -5.91 28.88 9.19
C ASN A 249 -5.63 27.94 7.99
N ALA A 250 -6.09 26.70 8.04
CA ALA A 250 -5.96 25.78 6.90
C ALA A 250 -6.84 26.21 5.70
N PHE A 251 -8.07 26.65 5.96
CA PHE A 251 -8.97 27.13 4.89
C PHE A 251 -8.44 28.40 4.22
N ASN A 252 -7.89 29.35 4.99
CA ASN A 252 -7.32 30.59 4.48
C ASN A 252 -6.03 30.40 3.68
N ALA A 253 -5.33 29.26 3.79
CA ALA A 253 -4.22 28.91 2.89
C ALA A 253 -4.69 28.60 1.45
N TRP A 254 -5.97 28.24 1.29
CA TRP A 254 -6.60 27.86 0.02
C TRP A 254 -7.51 28.95 -0.56
N LYS A 255 -8.15 29.76 0.29
CA LYS A 255 -9.12 30.78 -0.10
C LYS A 255 -8.48 31.90 -0.94
N LEU A 256 -9.05 32.13 -2.13
CA LEU A 256 -8.61 33.12 -3.13
C LEU A 256 -7.15 32.95 -3.58
N ASN A 257 -6.65 31.71 -3.55
CA ASN A 257 -5.31 31.33 -3.97
C ASN A 257 -5.39 30.42 -5.21
N GLY A 258 -5.16 30.96 -6.41
CA GLY A 258 -5.22 30.18 -7.66
C GLY A 258 -4.21 29.02 -7.76
N GLY A 259 -3.16 29.01 -6.93
CA GLY A 259 -2.23 27.88 -6.81
C GLY A 259 -2.69 26.77 -5.86
N ALA A 260 -3.74 26.99 -5.07
CA ALA A 260 -4.20 26.10 -4.00
C ALA A 260 -4.45 24.67 -4.47
N GLN A 261 -5.18 24.53 -5.57
CA GLN A 261 -5.62 23.25 -6.13
C GLN A 261 -4.44 22.30 -6.38
N PHE A 262 -3.28 22.79 -6.81
CA PHE A 262 -2.11 21.99 -7.14
C PHE A 262 -0.98 22.08 -6.09
N GLY A 263 -1.28 22.65 -4.91
CA GLY A 263 -0.33 22.83 -3.82
C GLY A 263 0.12 21.53 -3.14
N SER A 264 1.26 21.60 -2.44
CA SER A 264 1.83 20.51 -1.64
C SER A 264 1.35 20.47 -0.18
N GLN A 265 0.62 21.49 0.27
CA GLN A 265 0.07 21.56 1.62
C GLN A 265 -0.98 20.46 1.83
N ARG A 266 -0.99 19.85 3.02
CA ARG A 266 -1.91 18.79 3.43
C ARG A 266 -2.36 19.07 4.86
N PHE A 267 -3.65 18.88 5.16
CA PHE A 267 -4.20 19.15 6.49
C PHE A 267 -5.06 17.99 6.96
N THR A 268 -4.95 17.64 8.23
CA THR A 268 -5.75 16.56 8.84
C THR A 268 -6.14 16.92 10.26
N PHE A 269 -7.43 16.85 10.55
CA PHE A 269 -8.02 17.20 11.84
C PHE A 269 -8.70 15.96 12.43
N LEU A 270 -8.12 15.44 13.51
CA LEU A 270 -8.56 14.22 14.17
C LEU A 270 -9.22 14.52 15.52
N PHE A 271 -10.40 13.97 15.72
CA PHE A 271 -11.23 14.21 16.90
C PHE A 271 -11.36 12.90 17.70
N LYS A 272 -10.89 12.88 18.95
CA LYS A 272 -11.00 11.71 19.83
C LYS A 272 -12.45 11.52 20.34
N PRO A 273 -12.80 10.32 20.85
CA PRO A 273 -14.14 10.04 21.35
C PRO A 273 -14.62 11.08 22.38
N GLY A 274 -15.71 11.77 22.08
CA GLY A 274 -16.27 12.87 22.87
C GLY A 274 -17.14 13.83 22.06
N THR A 275 -17.63 14.88 22.73
CA THR A 275 -18.44 15.95 22.13
C THR A 275 -17.68 17.26 22.12
N TYR A 276 -17.71 17.93 20.98
CA TYR A 276 -17.03 19.21 20.73
C TYR A 276 -18.04 20.35 20.59
N GLY A 277 -17.63 21.55 21.01
CA GLY A 277 -18.47 22.76 20.94
C GLY A 277 -18.70 23.24 19.50
N ARG A 278 -19.25 24.45 19.35
CA ARG A 278 -19.59 25.05 18.03
C ARG A 278 -18.34 25.18 17.13
N VAL A 279 -18.20 24.27 16.17
CA VAL A 279 -17.13 24.22 15.17
C VAL A 279 -17.73 24.26 13.77
N TRP A 280 -17.28 25.23 12.96
CA TRP A 280 -17.69 25.42 11.58
C TRP A 280 -16.48 25.20 10.66
N GLY A 281 -16.17 23.94 10.36
CA GLY A 281 -15.01 23.56 9.57
C GLY A 281 -15.28 23.68 8.07
N ASN A 282 -14.91 24.80 7.45
CA ASN A 282 -14.89 24.93 6.00
C ASN A 282 -13.67 24.20 5.43
N LEU A 283 -13.84 23.20 4.56
CA LEU A 283 -12.73 22.38 4.05
C LEU A 283 -12.30 22.81 2.64
N GLY A 284 -11.04 23.21 2.52
CA GLY A 284 -10.38 23.45 1.24
C GLY A 284 -9.75 22.17 0.67
N PHE A 285 -8.75 22.33 -0.19
CA PHE A 285 -8.05 21.21 -0.81
C PHE A 285 -7.23 20.38 0.20
N TYR A 286 -7.01 19.11 -0.14
CA TYR A 286 -6.23 18.12 0.62
C TYR A 286 -6.45 18.13 2.13
N THR A 287 -7.72 18.30 2.53
CA THR A 287 -8.12 18.46 3.92
C THR A 287 -9.00 17.28 4.33
N THR A 288 -8.58 16.56 5.37
CA THR A 288 -9.36 15.49 5.99
C THR A 288 -9.83 15.92 7.38
N VAL A 289 -11.12 15.73 7.68
CA VAL A 289 -11.64 15.74 9.05
C VAL A 289 -12.10 14.32 9.39
N ALA A 290 -11.61 13.75 10.49
CA ALA A 290 -12.02 12.41 10.90
C ALA A 290 -12.22 12.26 12.41
N GLY A 291 -13.22 11.48 12.80
CA GLY A 291 -13.37 11.00 14.17
C GLY A 291 -12.54 9.74 14.40
N LEU A 292 -11.96 9.64 15.59
CA LEU A 292 -11.19 8.50 16.08
C LEU A 292 -12.05 7.55 16.95
N GLY A 293 -13.37 7.61 16.78
CA GLY A 293 -14.32 6.69 17.40
C GLY A 293 -14.19 5.26 16.87
N ARG A 294 -14.76 4.30 17.59
CA ARG A 294 -15.11 3.01 16.99
C ARG A 294 -16.30 3.18 16.04
N ASN A 295 -17.20 4.11 16.37
CA ASN A 295 -18.40 4.45 15.62
C ASN A 295 -18.53 5.97 15.46
N PRO A 296 -19.35 6.44 14.48
CA PRO A 296 -19.52 7.87 14.23
C PRO A 296 -20.07 8.65 15.42
N ASP A 297 -21.00 8.04 16.18
CA ASP A 297 -21.62 8.67 17.33
C ASP A 297 -20.70 8.83 18.55
N ASP A 298 -19.56 8.13 18.57
CA ASP A 298 -18.53 8.31 19.60
C ASP A 298 -17.88 9.71 19.50
N VAL A 299 -17.99 10.37 18.34
CA VAL A 299 -17.44 11.71 18.08
C VAL A 299 -18.58 12.63 17.62
N THR A 300 -18.96 13.62 18.41
CA THR A 300 -20.01 14.58 18.05
C THR A 300 -19.46 15.99 17.86
N ILE A 301 -19.55 16.50 16.63
CA ILE A 301 -19.29 17.90 16.28
C ILE A 301 -20.62 18.66 16.27
N ASN A 302 -20.73 19.73 17.06
CA ASN A 302 -21.85 20.67 16.96
C ASN A 302 -21.43 21.82 16.03
N GLY A 303 -22.21 22.15 15.00
CA GLY A 303 -21.83 23.19 14.02
C GLY A 303 -21.93 22.70 12.59
N ALA A 304 -20.82 22.63 11.85
CA ALA A 304 -20.81 22.12 10.47
C ALA A 304 -19.43 21.59 10.07
N ILE A 305 -19.41 20.55 9.22
CA ILE A 305 -18.24 20.14 8.43
C ILE A 305 -18.60 20.42 6.97
N ASN A 306 -18.16 21.57 6.48
CA ASN A 306 -18.74 22.27 5.34
C ASN A 306 -17.81 22.29 4.13
N VAL A 307 -18.38 22.14 2.93
CA VAL A 307 -17.74 22.55 1.67
C VAL A 307 -18.72 23.38 0.88
N ASP A 308 -18.26 24.52 0.37
CA ASP A 308 -19.00 25.44 -0.50
C ASP A 308 -18.10 25.89 -1.65
N SER A 309 -18.65 26.57 -2.66
CA SER A 309 -17.85 27.31 -3.66
C SER A 309 -17.37 28.66 -3.08
N GLY A 310 -16.57 29.40 -3.84
CA GLY A 310 -16.01 30.70 -3.39
C GLY A 310 -14.51 30.69 -3.09
N TRP A 311 -13.78 29.64 -3.50
CA TRP A 311 -12.33 29.56 -3.29
C TRP A 311 -11.50 30.28 -4.36
N ASN A 312 -12.04 30.50 -5.58
CA ASN A 312 -11.36 31.16 -6.68
C ASN A 312 -11.99 32.54 -6.98
N LEU A 313 -11.17 33.54 -7.31
CA LEU A 313 -11.61 34.91 -7.57
C LEU A 313 -12.16 35.03 -9.00
N GLY A 314 -13.38 35.54 -9.16
CA GLY A 314 -14.09 35.61 -10.44
C GLY A 314 -14.78 34.30 -10.86
N ASP A 315 -14.60 33.21 -10.10
CA ASP A 315 -15.32 31.93 -10.27
C ASP A 315 -15.90 31.46 -8.92
N GLU A 316 -16.37 32.40 -8.09
CA GLU A 316 -16.83 32.12 -6.72
C GLU A 316 -18.06 31.21 -6.68
N LYS A 317 -18.74 31.03 -7.80
CA LYS A 317 -20.05 30.36 -7.95
C LYS A 317 -19.95 28.87 -8.30
N ASN A 318 -18.74 28.42 -8.63
CA ASN A 318 -18.48 27.13 -9.22
C ASN A 318 -17.87 26.15 -8.20
N ALA A 319 -18.40 24.93 -8.16
CA ALA A 319 -17.89 23.84 -7.34
C ALA A 319 -17.33 22.67 -8.17
N THR A 320 -17.27 22.75 -9.51
CA THR A 320 -16.70 21.68 -10.37
C THR A 320 -15.24 21.36 -10.06
N GLN A 321 -14.51 22.26 -9.39
CA GLN A 321 -13.13 22.05 -8.94
C GLN A 321 -12.98 21.78 -7.44
N ASN A 322 -14.06 21.51 -6.68
CA ASN A 322 -14.00 21.20 -5.24
C ASN A 322 -13.53 19.75 -4.95
N PHE A 323 -12.30 19.44 -5.36
CA PHE A 323 -11.67 18.12 -5.25
C PHE A 323 -10.98 17.85 -3.91
N TRP A 324 -10.55 16.60 -3.73
CA TRP A 324 -9.53 16.14 -2.78
C TRP A 324 -9.74 16.59 -1.32
N ARG A 325 -10.91 16.30 -0.73
CA ARG A 325 -11.20 16.56 0.70
C ARG A 325 -12.13 15.51 1.28
N SER A 326 -12.06 15.22 2.58
CA SER A 326 -12.83 14.10 3.17
C SER A 326 -13.35 14.35 4.58
N ALA A 327 -14.49 13.72 4.87
CA ALA A 327 -15.11 13.64 6.19
C ALA A 327 -15.36 12.17 6.56
N GLU A 328 -14.84 11.71 7.70
CA GLU A 328 -14.89 10.28 8.09
C GLU A 328 -15.20 10.00 9.56
N ASN A 329 -15.97 8.94 9.85
CA ASN A 329 -16.10 8.30 11.16
C ASN A 329 -16.47 9.25 12.33
N LEU A 330 -17.40 10.18 12.08
CA LEU A 330 -17.88 11.16 13.05
C LEU A 330 -19.36 11.50 12.85
N SER A 331 -19.97 12.10 13.86
CA SER A 331 -21.31 12.67 13.77
C SER A 331 -21.28 14.21 13.79
N VAL A 332 -22.17 14.82 13.00
CA VAL A 332 -22.37 16.27 12.94
C VAL A 332 -23.80 16.57 13.37
N VAL A 333 -23.96 17.47 14.35
CA VAL A 333 -25.24 18.12 14.68
C VAL A 333 -25.25 19.47 13.96
N PRO A 334 -25.97 19.61 12.83
CA PRO A 334 -25.81 20.79 11.98
C PRO A 334 -26.46 22.03 12.61
N GLU A 335 -25.71 23.13 12.72
CA GLU A 335 -26.26 24.44 13.08
C GLU A 335 -27.21 24.91 11.98
N GLY A 336 -28.44 25.27 12.35
CA GLY A 336 -29.52 25.50 11.38
C GLY A 336 -30.11 24.21 10.76
N GLY A 337 -29.71 23.03 11.23
CA GLY A 337 -30.32 21.74 10.88
C GLY A 337 -29.93 21.15 9.51
N THR A 338 -29.08 21.83 8.72
CA THR A 338 -28.58 21.33 7.42
C THR A 338 -27.07 21.49 7.31
N ASN A 339 -26.35 20.39 7.06
CA ASN A 339 -24.92 20.45 6.68
C ASN A 339 -24.80 20.59 5.14
N ARG A 340 -23.73 21.22 4.62
CA ARG A 340 -23.46 21.28 3.18
C ARG A 340 -22.14 20.59 2.81
N TRP A 341 -22.17 19.84 1.70
CA TRP A 341 -21.01 19.13 1.14
C TRP A 341 -20.96 19.37 -0.39
N ALA A 342 -20.76 20.63 -0.79
CA ALA A 342 -20.74 21.04 -2.20
C ALA A 342 -19.40 20.74 -2.87
N VAL A 343 -19.17 19.46 -3.13
CA VAL A 343 -17.94 18.90 -3.68
C VAL A 343 -18.09 18.48 -5.15
N SER A 344 -16.97 18.12 -5.78
CA SER A 344 -16.97 17.33 -7.01
C SER A 344 -16.18 16.02 -6.81
N GLN A 345 -15.42 15.54 -7.79
CA GLN A 345 -14.72 14.24 -7.75
C GLN A 345 -13.69 14.13 -6.60
N ALA A 346 -13.39 12.89 -6.18
CA ALA A 346 -12.41 12.55 -5.13
C ALA A 346 -12.63 13.23 -3.76
N ALA A 347 -13.90 13.45 -3.39
CA ALA A 347 -14.28 14.15 -2.16
C ALA A 347 -15.27 13.35 -1.28
N PRO A 348 -14.84 12.22 -0.70
CA PRO A 348 -15.74 11.28 -0.05
C PRO A 348 -16.20 11.77 1.33
N MET A 349 -17.47 11.53 1.65
CA MET A 349 -17.94 11.46 3.02
C MET A 349 -18.28 9.99 3.32
N ARG A 350 -17.56 9.38 4.27
CA ARG A 350 -17.70 7.97 4.63
C ARG A 350 -17.98 7.80 6.11
N ARG A 351 -18.88 6.87 6.48
CA ARG A 351 -19.08 6.53 7.90
C ARG A 351 -19.40 7.77 8.75
N VAL A 352 -20.26 8.66 8.23
CA VAL A 352 -20.66 9.91 8.92
C VAL A 352 -22.13 9.86 9.33
N HIS A 353 -22.44 10.44 10.48
CA HIS A 353 -23.82 10.59 10.96
C HIS A 353 -24.23 12.08 10.98
N ILE A 354 -24.97 12.51 9.97
CA ILE A 354 -25.57 13.85 9.91
C ILE A 354 -26.90 13.81 10.68
N LYS A 355 -26.90 14.40 11.88
CA LYS A 355 -28.06 14.53 12.79
C LYS A 355 -28.95 15.70 12.37
N GLY A 356 -29.40 15.65 11.11
CA GLY A 356 -30.10 16.72 10.39
C GLY A 356 -30.17 16.42 8.90
N ALA A 357 -30.43 17.43 8.08
CA ALA A 357 -30.42 17.33 6.62
C ALA A 357 -29.00 17.52 6.03
N LEU A 358 -28.82 17.12 4.77
CA LEU A 358 -27.59 17.30 4.00
C LEU A 358 -27.92 17.94 2.64
N THR A 359 -27.22 18.99 2.24
CA THR A 359 -27.28 19.51 0.87
C THR A 359 -25.94 19.35 0.16
N LEU A 360 -25.99 18.90 -1.08
CA LEU A 360 -24.82 18.57 -1.90
C LEU A 360 -24.49 19.68 -2.91
N ALA A 361 -25.31 20.73 -3.00
CA ALA A 361 -25.12 21.85 -3.92
C ALA A 361 -24.56 23.10 -3.22
N PRO A 362 -23.79 23.95 -3.94
CA PRO A 362 -23.23 25.19 -3.42
C PRO A 362 -24.32 26.22 -3.08
N SER A 363 -24.02 27.14 -2.16
CA SER A 363 -24.97 28.17 -1.70
C SER A 363 -25.17 29.34 -2.67
N ASN A 364 -24.18 29.67 -3.51
CA ASN A 364 -23.99 31.03 -3.99
C ASN A 364 -24.20 31.25 -5.51
N GLN A 365 -25.06 30.45 -6.14
CA GLN A 365 -25.59 30.70 -7.48
C GLN A 365 -27.07 30.29 -7.59
N ASP A 366 -27.88 31.06 -8.32
CA ASP A 366 -29.23 30.71 -8.81
C ASP A 366 -30.18 30.03 -7.79
N GLY A 367 -30.12 30.48 -6.52
CA GLY A 367 -30.95 29.95 -5.43
C GLY A 367 -30.41 28.69 -4.74
N GLY A 368 -29.15 28.33 -4.99
CA GLY A 368 -28.49 27.12 -4.47
C GLY A 368 -28.19 26.07 -5.55
N GLN A 369 -27.94 26.51 -6.78
CA GLN A 369 -27.91 25.68 -8.00
C GLN A 369 -26.63 25.85 -8.84
N GLY A 370 -25.50 26.23 -8.23
CA GLY A 370 -24.21 26.39 -8.93
C GLY A 370 -23.62 25.08 -9.47
N TYR A 371 -22.80 25.15 -10.52
CA TYR A 371 -22.24 23.96 -11.17
C TYR A 371 -21.43 23.09 -10.19
N SER A 372 -21.72 21.79 -10.18
CA SER A 372 -21.06 20.80 -9.31
C SER A 372 -21.12 19.39 -9.93
N SER A 373 -20.04 18.63 -9.78
CA SER A 373 -19.82 17.34 -10.46
C SER A 373 -19.33 16.27 -9.47
N GLY A 374 -20.09 16.09 -8.39
CA GLY A 374 -19.88 15.06 -7.39
C GLY A 374 -20.26 13.66 -7.89
N GLY A 375 -20.27 12.64 -7.03
CA GLY A 375 -19.84 12.66 -5.63
C GLY A 375 -20.13 11.33 -4.99
N TYR A 376 -19.65 11.13 -3.77
CA TYR A 376 -19.61 9.81 -3.15
C TYR A 376 -19.99 9.84 -1.66
N LEU A 377 -20.98 9.03 -1.29
CA LEU A 377 -21.38 8.73 0.09
C LEU A 377 -21.37 7.21 0.32
N ALA A 378 -20.77 6.73 1.42
CA ALA A 378 -20.86 5.33 1.84
C ALA A 378 -20.81 5.14 3.36
N ASP A 379 -21.55 4.16 3.89
CA ASP A 379 -21.69 3.93 5.34
C ASP A 379 -22.25 5.16 6.10
N VAL A 380 -22.93 6.08 5.39
CA VAL A 380 -23.44 7.36 5.92
C VAL A 380 -24.87 7.21 6.45
N LYS A 381 -25.18 7.90 7.55
CA LYS A 381 -26.56 8.12 8.02
C LYS A 381 -26.89 9.61 7.97
N VAL A 382 -28.02 9.96 7.36
CA VAL A 382 -28.60 11.31 7.38
C VAL A 382 -30.01 11.21 7.95
N ASP A 383 -30.27 11.81 9.10
CA ASP A 383 -31.59 11.74 9.76
C ASP A 383 -32.68 12.49 8.97
N GLY A 384 -32.31 13.58 8.30
CA GLY A 384 -33.18 14.36 7.43
C GLY A 384 -33.10 13.95 5.96
N ALA A 385 -33.60 14.83 5.10
CA ALA A 385 -33.46 14.69 3.65
C ALA A 385 -32.03 14.98 3.19
N VAL A 386 -31.58 14.27 2.16
CA VAL A 386 -30.46 14.68 1.31
C VAL A 386 -31.01 15.43 0.10
N SER A 387 -30.42 16.57 -0.25
CA SER A 387 -30.73 17.32 -1.47
C SER A 387 -29.53 17.30 -2.42
N SER A 388 -29.73 16.82 -3.65
CA SER A 388 -28.68 16.92 -4.69
C SER A 388 -28.44 18.35 -5.14
N GLY A 389 -29.49 19.19 -5.12
CA GLY A 389 -29.53 20.43 -5.88
C GLY A 389 -29.04 20.23 -7.32
N SER A 390 -28.13 21.09 -7.76
CA SER A 390 -27.52 21.15 -9.09
C SER A 390 -26.42 20.13 -9.38
N GLN A 391 -26.14 19.19 -8.46
CA GLN A 391 -25.17 18.13 -8.70
C GLN A 391 -25.54 17.34 -9.97
N GLN A 392 -24.63 17.32 -10.95
CA GLN A 392 -24.83 16.64 -12.23
C GLN A 392 -25.14 15.15 -12.03
N GLN A 393 -24.34 14.48 -11.20
CA GLN A 393 -24.48 13.07 -10.84
C GLN A 393 -24.09 12.83 -9.38
N TRP A 394 -24.42 11.65 -8.85
CA TRP A 394 -23.99 11.23 -7.51
C TRP A 394 -24.06 9.71 -7.31
N TYR A 395 -23.19 9.16 -6.46
CA TYR A 395 -23.28 7.78 -5.97
C TYR A 395 -23.42 7.73 -4.44
N THR A 396 -24.42 6.97 -3.97
CA THR A 396 -24.57 6.63 -2.55
C THR A 396 -24.66 5.11 -2.42
N ARG A 397 -23.86 4.48 -1.55
CA ARG A 397 -24.02 3.06 -1.22
C ARG A 397 -24.12 2.76 0.27
N ASP A 398 -24.74 1.63 0.59
CA ASP A 398 -24.79 1.03 1.94
C ASP A 398 -25.01 2.05 3.07
N SER A 399 -26.02 2.90 2.91
CA SER A 399 -26.26 4.11 3.72
C SER A 399 -27.73 4.17 4.16
N ALA A 400 -28.07 5.10 5.04
CA ALA A 400 -29.44 5.39 5.45
C ALA A 400 -29.73 6.89 5.36
N VAL A 401 -30.80 7.28 4.68
CA VAL A 401 -31.24 8.68 4.55
C VAL A 401 -32.71 8.80 4.93
N GLY A 402 -33.13 9.93 5.51
CA GLY A 402 -34.54 10.19 5.80
C GLY A 402 -35.38 10.30 4.52
N SER A 403 -34.82 10.94 3.49
CA SER A 403 -35.26 10.89 2.10
C SER A 403 -34.18 11.42 1.15
N TRP A 404 -34.42 11.33 -0.17
CA TRP A 404 -33.61 11.99 -1.20
C TRP A 404 -34.47 12.93 -2.05
N ASN A 405 -33.96 14.13 -2.31
CA ASN A 405 -34.58 15.15 -3.15
C ASN A 405 -33.65 15.55 -4.31
N GLY A 406 -34.19 15.60 -5.53
CA GLY A 406 -33.49 16.06 -6.73
C GLY A 406 -32.75 14.98 -7.53
N GLY A 407 -32.22 15.40 -8.67
CA GLY A 407 -31.44 14.59 -9.61
C GLY A 407 -31.35 15.26 -10.96
N VAL A 408 -30.14 15.49 -11.48
CA VAL A 408 -29.90 16.25 -12.72
C VAL A 408 -29.69 15.32 -13.92
N TRP A 409 -28.65 14.47 -13.90
CA TRP A 409 -28.37 13.52 -14.99
C TRP A 409 -28.23 12.06 -14.54
N ASN A 410 -27.62 11.78 -13.38
CA ASN A 410 -27.39 10.39 -12.93
C ASN A 410 -27.24 10.25 -11.40
N MET A 411 -28.31 9.93 -10.68
CA MET A 411 -28.26 9.66 -9.24
C MET A 411 -28.38 8.15 -9.00
N VAL A 412 -27.33 7.54 -8.46
CA VAL A 412 -27.20 6.08 -8.33
C VAL A 412 -27.12 5.66 -6.86
N PHE A 413 -27.89 4.62 -6.52
CA PHE A 413 -28.05 4.09 -5.17
C PHE A 413 -27.86 2.57 -5.16
N SER A 414 -27.09 2.04 -4.22
CA SER A 414 -27.02 0.59 -3.97
C SER A 414 -27.02 0.29 -2.47
N GLY A 415 -27.99 -0.52 -2.00
CA GLY A 415 -28.10 -0.82 -0.57
C GLY A 415 -28.42 0.39 0.31
N VAL A 416 -29.14 1.38 -0.22
CA VAL A 416 -29.45 2.62 0.51
C VAL A 416 -30.87 2.59 1.07
N GLN A 417 -31.00 2.65 2.39
CA GLN A 417 -32.27 2.76 3.08
C GLN A 417 -32.79 4.20 2.93
N GLY A 418 -34.04 4.37 2.49
CA GLY A 418 -34.62 5.70 2.20
C GLY A 418 -34.24 6.31 0.84
N ALA A 419 -33.53 5.57 -0.02
CA ALA A 419 -33.33 5.95 -1.42
C ALA A 419 -34.65 6.02 -2.20
N PRO A 420 -34.72 6.84 -3.26
CA PRO A 420 -35.89 6.90 -4.14
C PRO A 420 -35.99 5.60 -4.97
N PRO A 421 -37.19 5.23 -5.45
CA PRO A 421 -37.34 4.07 -6.32
C PRO A 421 -36.61 4.27 -7.67
N GLN A 422 -36.31 3.16 -8.35
CA GLN A 422 -35.85 3.16 -9.74
C GLN A 422 -36.82 3.98 -10.61
N ALA A 423 -36.32 5.01 -11.29
CA ALA A 423 -37.14 5.93 -12.08
C ALA A 423 -36.45 6.51 -13.34
N PHE A 424 -35.19 6.15 -13.60
CA PHE A 424 -34.46 6.59 -14.78
C PHE A 424 -35.28 6.32 -16.07
N PRO A 425 -35.39 7.28 -17.00
CA PRO A 425 -34.59 8.51 -17.12
C PRO A 425 -35.13 9.75 -16.39
N ASN A 426 -36.34 9.73 -15.80
CA ASN A 426 -36.94 10.93 -15.22
C ASN A 426 -37.90 10.63 -14.03
N PRO A 427 -37.52 10.97 -12.79
CA PRO A 427 -36.22 11.50 -12.38
C PRO A 427 -35.07 10.51 -12.67
N PRO A 428 -33.83 10.98 -12.87
CA PRO A 428 -32.70 10.14 -13.26
C PRO A 428 -32.14 9.34 -12.07
N HIS A 429 -32.95 8.42 -11.55
CA HIS A 429 -32.69 7.63 -10.34
C HIS A 429 -32.49 6.16 -10.69
N THR A 430 -31.27 5.67 -10.45
CA THR A 430 -30.86 4.26 -10.61
C THR A 430 -30.75 3.64 -9.21
N THR A 431 -31.62 2.71 -8.84
CA THR A 431 -31.71 2.21 -7.44
C THR A 431 -31.67 0.69 -7.36
N LEU A 432 -30.59 0.17 -6.77
CA LEU A 432 -30.40 -1.23 -6.43
C LEU A 432 -30.66 -1.45 -4.93
N GLY A 433 -31.47 -2.44 -4.57
CA GLY A 433 -31.83 -2.72 -3.18
C GLY A 433 -30.65 -3.16 -2.29
N THR A 434 -29.53 -3.60 -2.88
CA THR A 434 -28.29 -4.01 -2.19
C THR A 434 -27.05 -3.67 -3.02
N THR A 435 -25.89 -3.53 -2.36
CA THR A 435 -24.58 -3.59 -3.03
C THR A 435 -24.13 -5.07 -3.09
N PRO A 436 -23.78 -5.65 -4.25
CA PRO A 436 -23.55 -7.09 -4.37
C PRO A 436 -22.44 -7.63 -3.46
N VAL A 437 -21.33 -6.89 -3.37
CA VAL A 437 -20.24 -7.10 -2.41
C VAL A 437 -19.75 -5.73 -1.97
N SER A 438 -19.49 -5.52 -0.68
CA SER A 438 -18.78 -4.33 -0.22
C SER A 438 -17.89 -4.63 0.98
N ARG A 439 -16.93 -3.75 1.24
CA ARG A 439 -16.12 -3.75 2.46
C ARG A 439 -15.84 -2.29 2.77
N GLU A 440 -16.12 -1.83 3.98
CA GLU A 440 -15.84 -0.44 4.31
C GLU A 440 -14.33 -0.20 4.38
N LYS A 441 -13.94 1.01 3.99
CA LYS A 441 -12.55 1.45 3.99
C LYS A 441 -11.97 1.28 5.41
N PRO A 442 -10.71 0.83 5.57
CA PRO A 442 -10.04 0.91 6.85
C PRO A 442 -10.04 2.34 7.38
N TYR A 443 -10.08 2.50 8.71
CA TYR A 443 -10.04 3.80 9.37
C TYR A 443 -9.24 3.76 10.67
N LEU A 444 -8.60 4.88 10.99
CA LEU A 444 -7.86 5.08 12.24
C LEU A 444 -8.83 5.34 13.38
N TYR A 445 -8.62 4.69 14.53
CA TYR A 445 -9.35 4.99 15.76
C TYR A 445 -8.43 4.99 16.98
N PHE A 446 -8.91 5.57 18.10
CA PHE A 446 -8.17 5.72 19.35
C PHE A 446 -8.96 5.19 20.54
N GLU A 447 -8.39 4.25 21.28
CA GLU A 447 -9.04 3.53 22.36
C GLU A 447 -7.99 3.11 23.41
N ASN A 448 -8.33 3.16 24.70
CA ASN A 448 -7.46 2.71 25.80
C ASN A 448 -6.01 3.25 25.76
N GLY A 449 -5.84 4.50 25.32
CA GLY A 449 -4.54 5.17 25.23
C GLY A 449 -3.73 4.87 23.96
N LYS A 450 -4.27 4.07 23.03
CA LYS A 450 -3.58 3.55 21.84
C LYS A 450 -4.33 3.87 20.55
N TYR A 451 -3.60 3.96 19.44
CA TYR A 451 -4.15 3.98 18.10
C TYR A 451 -4.17 2.57 17.50
N ALA A 452 -5.23 2.28 16.74
CA ALA A 452 -5.30 1.12 15.86
C ALA A 452 -6.01 1.50 14.56
N VAL A 453 -5.71 0.79 13.47
CA VAL A 453 -6.53 0.83 12.25
C VAL A 453 -7.55 -0.28 12.37
N PHE A 454 -8.84 0.06 12.29
CA PHE A 454 -9.88 -0.96 12.12
C PHE A 454 -10.01 -1.32 10.65
N VAL A 455 -10.13 -2.62 10.37
CA VAL A 455 -10.33 -3.20 9.04
C VAL A 455 -11.70 -3.86 9.03
N PRO A 456 -12.72 -3.19 8.47
CA PRO A 456 -14.07 -3.74 8.33
C PRO A 456 -14.10 -5.07 7.55
N GLY A 457 -15.05 -5.93 7.91
CA GLY A 457 -15.29 -7.20 7.25
C GLY A 457 -15.90 -7.05 5.85
N LEU A 458 -15.77 -8.11 5.05
CA LEU A 458 -16.50 -8.24 3.79
C LEU A 458 -17.99 -8.42 4.06
N ARG A 459 -18.84 -7.73 3.30
CA ARG A 459 -20.29 -7.91 3.23
C ARG A 459 -20.69 -8.35 1.84
N THR A 460 -21.77 -9.14 1.74
CA THR A 460 -22.41 -9.53 0.49
C THR A 460 -23.88 -9.13 0.54
N ASN A 461 -24.42 -8.65 -0.59
CA ASN A 461 -25.78 -8.09 -0.70
C ASN A 461 -26.07 -7.07 0.43
N SER A 462 -25.14 -6.16 0.68
CA SER A 462 -25.22 -5.21 1.78
C SER A 462 -26.31 -4.16 1.56
N SER A 463 -26.93 -3.71 2.65
CA SER A 463 -27.88 -2.60 2.65
C SER A 463 -27.88 -1.94 4.03
N GLY A 464 -27.91 -0.61 4.05
CA GLY A 464 -27.74 0.20 5.25
C GLY A 464 -26.31 0.23 5.81
N VAL A 465 -26.15 1.09 6.82
CA VAL A 465 -24.88 1.33 7.51
C VAL A 465 -24.39 0.10 8.29
N THR A 466 -23.09 0.07 8.58
CA THR A 466 -22.40 -1.00 9.30
C THR A 466 -22.30 -0.80 10.81
N TRP A 467 -22.60 0.39 11.31
CA TRP A 467 -22.39 0.80 12.70
C TRP A 467 -23.73 0.91 13.45
N PRO A 468 -23.75 0.78 14.80
CA PRO A 468 -22.61 0.70 15.72
C PRO A 468 -21.89 -0.67 15.80
N ASN A 469 -22.43 -1.71 15.17
CA ASN A 469 -21.96 -3.10 15.31
C ASN A 469 -21.11 -3.57 14.13
N THR A 470 -20.08 -2.79 13.76
CA THR A 470 -19.27 -3.07 12.57
C THR A 470 -18.36 -4.29 12.79
N ALA A 471 -18.62 -5.38 12.06
CA ALA A 471 -17.74 -6.55 12.03
C ALA A 471 -16.40 -6.23 11.33
N GLY A 472 -15.31 -6.81 11.80
CA GLY A 472 -13.94 -6.56 11.30
C GLY A 472 -12.89 -6.82 12.38
N THR A 473 -11.63 -6.43 12.11
CA THR A 473 -10.50 -6.63 13.03
C THR A 473 -9.76 -5.32 13.33
N SER A 474 -9.26 -5.14 14.56
CA SER A 474 -8.35 -4.04 14.90
C SER A 474 -6.91 -4.47 14.68
N ILE A 475 -6.14 -3.72 13.90
CA ILE A 475 -4.69 -3.87 13.76
C ILE A 475 -4.02 -2.71 14.52
N PRO A 476 -3.22 -2.98 15.57
CA PRO A 476 -2.59 -1.93 16.37
C PRO A 476 -1.52 -1.18 15.55
N LEU A 477 -1.30 0.11 15.83
CA LEU A 477 -0.32 0.90 15.07
C LEU A 477 1.13 0.40 15.22
N SER A 478 1.45 -0.40 16.26
CA SER A 478 2.71 -1.16 16.33
C SER A 478 2.92 -2.20 15.21
N GLN A 479 1.90 -2.56 14.44
CA GLN A 479 1.99 -3.40 13.23
C GLN A 479 1.97 -2.59 11.92
N PHE A 480 2.10 -1.26 12.00
CA PHE A 480 2.30 -0.37 10.86
C PHE A 480 3.66 0.33 10.95
N TYR A 481 4.33 0.49 9.82
CA TYR A 481 5.30 1.55 9.66
C TYR A 481 4.56 2.85 9.34
N VAL A 482 4.76 3.87 10.16
CA VAL A 482 4.14 5.20 10.01
C VAL A 482 5.06 6.06 9.14
N ALA A 483 4.88 5.91 7.84
CA ALA A 483 5.66 6.53 6.80
C ALA A 483 5.50 8.06 6.79
N ARG A 484 6.57 8.73 6.36
CA ARG A 484 6.72 10.17 6.25
C ARG A 484 7.23 10.55 4.85
N PRO A 485 6.95 11.78 4.37
CA PRO A 485 7.48 12.32 3.10
C PRO A 485 9.00 12.19 2.89
N THR A 486 9.77 12.05 3.97
CA THR A 486 11.23 11.87 3.98
C THR A 486 11.71 10.43 3.77
N ASP A 487 10.82 9.45 3.86
CA ASP A 487 11.20 8.04 3.86
C ASP A 487 11.38 7.53 2.43
N SER A 488 12.51 6.87 2.17
CA SER A 488 12.80 6.36 0.83
C SER A 488 11.89 5.19 0.46
N ALA A 489 11.64 4.99 -0.83
CA ALA A 489 10.94 3.80 -1.32
C ALA A 489 11.63 2.47 -0.92
N ALA A 490 12.95 2.47 -0.71
CA ALA A 490 13.66 1.33 -0.14
C ALA A 490 13.27 1.08 1.32
N THR A 491 13.11 2.12 2.14
CA THR A 491 12.60 2.07 3.53
C THR A 491 11.16 1.53 3.58
N LEU A 492 10.32 1.94 2.63
CA LEU A 492 8.94 1.44 2.52
C LEU A 492 8.88 -0.04 2.10
N ASN A 493 9.72 -0.47 1.15
CA ASN A 493 9.90 -1.89 0.81
C ASN A 493 10.49 -2.72 1.96
N GLN A 494 11.37 -2.13 2.78
CA GLN A 494 11.92 -2.73 4.00
C GLN A 494 10.83 -2.96 5.06
N ALA A 495 9.91 -2.00 5.27
CA ALA A 495 8.76 -2.20 6.15
C ALA A 495 7.83 -3.33 5.66
N LEU A 496 7.52 -3.37 4.36
CA LEU A 496 6.68 -4.41 3.76
C LEU A 496 7.28 -5.82 3.93
N SER A 497 8.58 -5.97 3.67
CA SER A 497 9.31 -7.24 3.83
C SER A 497 9.53 -7.66 5.30
N GLN A 498 9.50 -6.72 6.25
CA GLN A 498 9.47 -7.01 7.69
C GLN A 498 8.10 -7.50 8.20
N GLY A 499 7.09 -7.60 7.34
CA GLY A 499 5.75 -8.01 7.73
C GLY A 499 4.85 -6.87 8.24
N LEU A 500 5.31 -5.62 8.17
CA LEU A 500 4.52 -4.46 8.58
C LEU A 500 3.51 -4.05 7.50
N ASN A 501 2.46 -3.35 7.94
CA ASN A 501 1.55 -2.58 7.09
C ASN A 501 2.12 -1.16 6.88
N LEU A 502 1.63 -0.39 5.91
CA LEU A 502 2.06 1.00 5.72
C LEU A 502 0.93 1.98 6.07
N PHE A 503 1.25 2.94 6.95
CA PHE A 503 0.41 4.09 7.25
C PHE A 503 1.10 5.33 6.67
N PHE A 504 0.51 5.98 5.67
CA PHE A 504 1.06 7.18 5.04
C PHE A 504 0.49 8.43 5.71
N THR A 505 1.37 9.20 6.37
CA THR A 505 1.03 10.52 6.94
C THR A 505 0.85 11.60 5.86
N PRO A 506 0.14 12.71 6.11
CA PRO A 506 -0.19 13.68 5.07
C PRO A 506 1.06 14.37 4.51
N GLY A 507 1.32 14.22 3.20
CA GLY A 507 2.42 14.91 2.50
C GLY A 507 2.63 14.42 1.07
N VAL A 508 3.83 14.64 0.52
CA VAL A 508 4.22 14.22 -0.85
C VAL A 508 5.45 13.31 -0.75
N TYR A 509 5.38 12.13 -1.37
CA TYR A 509 6.37 11.06 -1.27
C TYR A 509 6.97 10.79 -2.65
N HIS A 510 8.29 10.80 -2.74
CA HIS A 510 9.02 10.51 -3.98
C HIS A 510 9.49 9.06 -4.01
N LEU A 511 9.08 8.32 -5.03
CA LEU A 511 9.29 6.88 -5.18
C LEU A 511 10.28 6.60 -6.31
N SER A 512 11.55 6.44 -5.95
CA SER A 512 12.64 6.05 -6.87
C SER A 512 12.66 4.56 -7.24
N GLN A 513 11.73 3.76 -6.70
CA GLN A 513 11.50 2.36 -7.04
C GLN A 513 10.06 1.97 -6.69
N THR A 514 9.51 0.99 -7.41
CA THR A 514 8.18 0.42 -7.14
C THR A 514 8.07 -0.12 -5.71
N LEU A 515 6.96 0.17 -5.02
CA LEU A 515 6.64 -0.51 -3.75
C LEU A 515 5.99 -1.87 -4.04
N ASN A 516 6.53 -2.95 -3.47
CA ASN A 516 6.14 -4.32 -3.79
C ASN A 516 5.37 -4.96 -2.62
N VAL A 517 4.05 -5.06 -2.75
CA VAL A 517 3.17 -5.67 -1.75
C VAL A 517 3.00 -7.16 -2.05
N THR A 518 3.82 -7.99 -1.42
CA THR A 518 3.85 -9.45 -1.64
C THR A 518 3.11 -10.27 -0.58
N ARG A 519 2.71 -9.64 0.55
CA ARG A 519 2.09 -10.31 1.69
C ARG A 519 0.57 -10.15 1.67
N ALA A 520 -0.16 -11.26 1.74
CA ALA A 520 -1.61 -11.26 1.91
C ALA A 520 -2.05 -10.45 3.15
N ASN A 521 -3.25 -9.88 3.10
CA ASN A 521 -3.83 -9.01 4.14
C ASN A 521 -3.04 -7.74 4.49
N THR A 522 -2.04 -7.34 3.69
CA THR A 522 -1.36 -6.05 3.88
C THR A 522 -2.33 -4.88 3.75
N VAL A 523 -2.27 -3.94 4.68
CA VAL A 523 -2.98 -2.67 4.61
C VAL A 523 -2.01 -1.56 4.18
N LEU A 524 -2.38 -0.83 3.13
CA LEU A 524 -1.81 0.47 2.76
C LEU A 524 -2.89 1.52 3.05
N PHE A 525 -2.70 2.29 4.11
CA PHE A 525 -3.67 3.30 4.56
C PHE A 525 -3.05 4.69 4.53
N GLY A 526 -3.58 5.56 3.68
CA GLY A 526 -3.26 6.98 3.64
C GLY A 526 -4.30 7.83 4.37
N LEU A 527 -3.82 8.87 5.03
CA LEU A 527 -4.64 9.85 5.75
C LEU A 527 -4.20 11.26 5.36
N GLY A 528 -5.16 12.13 5.00
CA GLY A 528 -4.84 13.51 4.59
C GLY A 528 -4.28 13.64 3.17
N PHE A 529 -4.74 12.81 2.24
CA PHE A 529 -4.32 12.82 0.82
C PHE A 529 -2.79 12.79 0.60
N PRO A 530 -2.06 11.81 1.17
CA PRO A 530 -0.67 11.57 0.83
C PRO A 530 -0.55 11.31 -0.68
N ALA A 531 0.31 12.10 -1.34
CA ALA A 531 0.59 11.98 -2.76
C ALA A 531 1.85 11.13 -2.98
N LEU A 532 1.77 10.10 -3.82
CA LEU A 532 2.87 9.23 -4.21
C LEU A 532 3.28 9.57 -5.65
N ILE A 533 4.51 10.06 -5.82
CA ILE A 533 5.10 10.42 -7.11
C ILE A 533 6.11 9.35 -7.52
N PRO A 534 5.87 8.56 -8.58
CA PRO A 534 6.89 7.68 -9.14
C PRO A 534 7.91 8.50 -9.95
N ASP A 535 9.17 8.43 -9.53
CA ASP A 535 10.29 9.09 -10.21
C ASP A 535 10.89 8.15 -11.28
N GLY A 536 11.47 8.72 -12.34
CA GLY A 536 12.18 7.94 -13.36
C GLY A 536 11.33 6.97 -14.19
N GLY A 537 10.00 7.00 -14.05
CA GLY A 537 9.06 6.14 -14.80
C GLY A 537 8.87 4.74 -14.20
N VAL A 538 9.17 4.55 -12.91
CA VAL A 538 8.80 3.31 -12.20
C VAL A 538 7.29 3.20 -12.04
N ASN A 539 6.77 1.99 -11.76
CA ASN A 539 5.39 1.89 -11.26
C ASN A 539 5.37 2.40 -9.81
N GLY A 540 4.29 3.05 -9.37
CA GLY A 540 4.18 3.53 -7.98
C GLY A 540 4.09 2.36 -7.00
N ILE A 541 3.07 1.52 -7.17
CA ILE A 541 2.85 0.31 -6.35
C ILE A 541 2.50 -0.89 -7.23
N GLN A 542 3.09 -2.04 -6.92
CA GLN A 542 2.74 -3.36 -7.47
C GLN A 542 2.29 -4.27 -6.32
N VAL A 543 1.08 -4.83 -6.43
CA VAL A 543 0.60 -5.91 -5.56
C VAL A 543 0.84 -7.24 -6.26
N ALA A 544 1.33 -8.24 -5.52
CA ALA A 544 1.32 -9.63 -5.98
C ALA A 544 -0.12 -10.19 -6.04
N ASP A 545 -0.31 -11.34 -6.66
CA ASP A 545 -1.61 -12.03 -6.69
C ASP A 545 -1.87 -12.75 -5.35
N VAL A 546 -2.33 -11.99 -4.36
CA VAL A 546 -2.50 -12.45 -2.97
C VAL A 546 -3.78 -11.91 -2.35
N ASP A 547 -4.36 -12.72 -1.44
CA ASP A 547 -5.58 -12.40 -0.72
C ASP A 547 -5.55 -11.05 -0.01
N GLY A 548 -6.63 -10.30 -0.18
CA GLY A 548 -7.09 -9.37 0.85
C GLY A 548 -6.20 -8.18 1.11
N VAL A 549 -5.42 -7.68 0.16
CA VAL A 549 -4.73 -6.40 0.35
C VAL A 549 -5.77 -5.27 0.42
N LYS A 550 -5.56 -4.27 1.29
CA LYS A 550 -6.45 -3.10 1.39
C LYS A 550 -5.64 -1.85 1.08
N ILE A 551 -5.85 -1.25 -0.08
CA ILE A 551 -5.23 0.01 -0.52
C ILE A 551 -6.25 1.12 -0.36
N SER A 552 -5.93 2.17 0.40
CA SER A 552 -6.90 3.21 0.69
C SER A 552 -6.32 4.58 1.00
N GLY A 553 -7.03 5.64 0.60
CA GLY A 553 -6.70 7.03 0.95
C GLY A 553 -5.41 7.58 0.30
N LEU A 554 -5.03 7.08 -0.88
CA LEU A 554 -3.80 7.45 -1.58
C LEU A 554 -4.09 8.27 -2.85
N LEU A 555 -3.33 9.33 -3.07
CA LEU A 555 -3.25 10.00 -4.38
C LEU A 555 -1.97 9.53 -5.07
N PHE A 556 -2.07 8.99 -6.28
CA PHE A 556 -0.94 8.80 -7.19
C PHE A 556 -0.85 10.03 -8.09
N ASP A 557 0.32 10.67 -8.14
CA ASP A 557 0.53 11.91 -8.87
C ASP A 557 1.71 11.72 -9.82
N ALA A 558 1.46 11.65 -11.13
CA ALA A 558 2.43 11.10 -12.07
C ALA A 558 3.69 11.97 -12.23
N GLY A 559 4.86 11.35 -12.11
CA GLY A 559 6.15 11.97 -12.43
C GLY A 559 6.25 12.37 -13.92
N THR A 560 7.23 13.22 -14.24
CA THR A 560 7.43 13.74 -15.61
C THR A 560 8.00 12.70 -16.59
N THR A 561 8.54 11.60 -16.07
CA THR A 561 8.93 10.42 -16.85
C THR A 561 7.77 9.42 -16.90
N ASN A 562 7.41 8.95 -18.11
CA ASN A 562 6.23 8.13 -18.31
C ASN A 562 6.31 6.78 -17.58
N SER A 563 5.42 6.60 -16.59
CA SER A 563 5.28 5.34 -15.85
C SER A 563 4.39 4.34 -16.61
N PRO A 564 4.72 3.02 -16.69
CA PRO A 564 3.86 2.03 -17.34
C PRO A 564 2.48 1.87 -16.68
N ALA A 565 2.44 1.85 -15.34
CA ALA A 565 1.21 1.93 -14.55
C ALA A 565 1.50 2.64 -13.20
N LEU A 566 0.57 3.46 -12.69
CA LEU A 566 0.73 4.07 -11.36
C LEU A 566 0.47 3.06 -10.23
N LEU A 567 -0.60 2.26 -10.37
CA LEU A 567 -0.92 1.12 -9.49
C LEU A 567 -1.26 -0.13 -10.33
N THR A 568 -0.62 -1.25 -10.01
CA THR A 568 -1.01 -2.57 -10.52
C THR A 568 -1.41 -3.50 -9.38
N VAL A 569 -2.59 -4.11 -9.48
CA VAL A 569 -3.12 -5.08 -8.52
C VAL A 569 -3.09 -6.48 -9.12
N GLY A 570 -2.25 -7.37 -8.58
CA GLY A 570 -2.14 -8.75 -9.03
C GLY A 570 -1.19 -8.97 -10.21
N THR A 571 -0.92 -10.25 -10.48
CA THR A 571 -0.03 -10.70 -11.57
C THR A 571 -0.82 -10.86 -12.87
N ALA A 572 -0.34 -10.27 -13.96
CA ALA A 572 -0.98 -10.38 -15.28
C ALA A 572 -1.08 -11.83 -15.75
N GLY A 573 -2.26 -12.23 -16.24
CA GLY A 573 -2.55 -13.60 -16.68
C GLY A 573 -2.84 -14.60 -15.55
N SER A 574 -2.85 -14.15 -14.28
CA SER A 574 -3.38 -14.95 -13.18
C SER A 574 -4.88 -14.79 -13.05
N HIS A 575 -5.57 -15.87 -12.67
CA HIS A 575 -7.00 -15.93 -12.37
C HIS A 575 -7.26 -16.77 -11.11
N VAL A 576 -6.46 -16.53 -10.06
CA VAL A 576 -6.70 -17.11 -8.73
C VAL A 576 -7.90 -16.40 -8.11
N SER A 577 -8.89 -17.17 -7.66
CA SER A 577 -10.12 -16.59 -7.12
C SER A 577 -9.98 -16.17 -5.65
N HIS A 578 -9.91 -14.86 -5.42
CA HIS A 578 -9.86 -14.24 -4.09
C HIS A 578 -11.25 -13.96 -3.47
N ALA A 579 -12.33 -14.59 -3.95
CA ALA A 579 -13.72 -14.25 -3.61
C ALA A 579 -14.04 -14.14 -2.10
N ALA A 580 -13.39 -14.95 -1.25
CA ALA A 580 -13.60 -14.94 0.19
C ALA A 580 -12.89 -13.79 0.93
N ASN A 581 -11.82 -13.23 0.35
CA ASN A 581 -11.04 -12.13 0.90
C ASN A 581 -10.40 -11.33 -0.25
N PRO A 582 -11.19 -10.60 -1.05
CA PRO A 582 -10.68 -9.92 -2.22
C PRO A 582 -9.79 -8.74 -1.84
N THR A 583 -8.85 -8.37 -2.70
CA THR A 583 -8.11 -7.10 -2.57
C THR A 583 -9.05 -5.92 -2.86
N SER A 584 -8.93 -4.80 -2.12
CA SER A 584 -9.71 -3.58 -2.37
C SER A 584 -8.85 -2.33 -2.57
N VAL A 585 -9.37 -1.43 -3.40
CA VAL A 585 -8.81 -0.12 -3.77
C VAL A 585 -9.89 0.93 -3.48
N GLN A 586 -9.69 1.79 -2.47
CA GLN A 586 -10.78 2.59 -1.89
C GLN A 586 -10.36 4.02 -1.50
N ASP A 587 -11.03 5.05 -2.03
CA ASP A 587 -10.54 6.43 -1.96
C ASP A 587 -9.10 6.54 -2.51
N VAL A 588 -8.87 5.92 -3.67
CA VAL A 588 -7.58 5.95 -4.36
C VAL A 588 -7.73 6.74 -5.65
N TYR A 589 -6.86 7.73 -5.83
CA TYR A 589 -6.98 8.74 -6.87
C TYR A 589 -5.72 8.78 -7.72
N PHE A 590 -5.86 9.16 -8.99
CA PHE A 590 -4.75 9.24 -9.93
C PHE A 590 -4.81 10.57 -10.68
N ARG A 591 -3.73 11.35 -10.61
CA ARG A 591 -3.54 12.58 -11.37
C ARG A 591 -2.41 12.40 -12.38
N ILE A 592 -2.68 12.72 -13.64
CA ILE A 592 -1.66 12.78 -14.69
C ILE A 592 -1.66 14.17 -15.31
N GLY A 593 -0.79 15.05 -14.82
CA GLY A 593 -0.70 16.45 -15.24
C GLY A 593 -1.06 17.45 -14.14
N GLY A 594 -1.35 18.70 -14.51
CA GLY A 594 -1.91 19.71 -13.62
C GLY A 594 -0.87 20.40 -12.71
N ALA A 595 -0.27 19.64 -11.79
CA ALA A 595 0.79 20.13 -10.88
C ALA A 595 2.19 20.09 -11.52
N VAL A 596 2.39 19.14 -12.44
CA VAL A 596 3.60 18.94 -13.26
C VAL A 596 3.17 18.45 -14.65
N ALA A 597 4.08 18.41 -15.63
CA ALA A 597 3.86 17.72 -16.90
C ALA A 597 3.96 16.18 -16.72
N GLY A 598 3.12 15.63 -15.84
CA GLY A 598 3.13 14.23 -15.42
C GLY A 598 2.65 13.27 -16.50
N LYS A 599 3.20 12.05 -16.53
CA LYS A 599 2.94 11.06 -17.58
C LYS A 599 2.85 9.64 -17.02
N ALA A 600 1.81 8.90 -17.43
CA ALA A 600 1.76 7.47 -17.23
C ALA A 600 0.89 6.82 -18.31
N THR A 601 1.30 5.68 -18.86
CA THR A 601 0.52 4.98 -19.88
C THR A 601 -0.82 4.52 -19.31
N ASN A 602 -0.81 3.97 -18.09
CA ASN A 602 -2.01 3.56 -17.37
C ASN A 602 -2.03 4.17 -15.96
N SER A 603 -3.23 4.50 -15.44
CA SER A 603 -3.37 4.81 -14.01
C SER A 603 -3.47 3.53 -13.18
N LEU A 604 -4.53 2.73 -13.39
CA LEU A 604 -4.81 1.51 -12.63
C LEU A 604 -4.93 0.29 -13.54
N VAL A 605 -4.20 -0.78 -13.20
CA VAL A 605 -4.33 -2.11 -13.83
C VAL A 605 -4.73 -3.13 -12.77
N VAL A 606 -5.87 -3.81 -12.95
CA VAL A 606 -6.40 -4.82 -12.02
C VAL A 606 -6.40 -6.19 -12.69
N ASN A 607 -5.44 -7.03 -12.29
CA ASN A 607 -5.28 -8.41 -12.75
C ASN A 607 -5.97 -9.42 -11.83
N SER A 608 -5.94 -9.24 -10.50
CA SER A 608 -6.53 -10.19 -9.56
C SER A 608 -8.05 -10.29 -9.72
N ASP A 609 -8.55 -11.52 -9.83
CA ASP A 609 -9.98 -11.81 -9.84
C ASP A 609 -10.65 -11.40 -8.51
N ASN A 610 -11.93 -11.01 -8.57
CA ASN A 610 -12.80 -10.60 -7.46
C ASN A 610 -12.43 -9.27 -6.77
N ALA A 611 -11.43 -8.53 -7.25
CA ALA A 611 -11.02 -7.27 -6.64
C ALA A 611 -12.17 -6.24 -6.56
N ILE A 612 -12.15 -5.40 -5.51
CA ILE A 612 -13.16 -4.37 -5.25
C ILE A 612 -12.55 -2.99 -5.49
N ILE A 613 -13.11 -2.24 -6.43
CA ILE A 613 -12.75 -0.84 -6.73
C ILE A 613 -13.87 0.04 -6.19
N ASP A 614 -13.70 0.66 -5.02
CA ASP A 614 -14.78 1.35 -4.31
C ASP A 614 -14.43 2.81 -4.01
N HIS A 615 -14.94 3.71 -4.87
CA HIS A 615 -14.47 5.08 -5.06
C HIS A 615 -13.03 5.16 -5.54
N ILE A 616 -12.87 5.36 -6.85
CA ILE A 616 -11.63 5.89 -7.43
C ILE A 616 -11.96 7.09 -8.31
N TRP A 617 -10.96 7.96 -8.48
CA TRP A 617 -10.95 8.97 -9.53
C TRP A 617 -9.64 8.86 -10.30
N ALA A 618 -9.71 8.49 -11.57
CA ALA A 618 -8.57 8.52 -12.46
C ALA A 618 -8.74 9.69 -13.44
N TRP A 619 -7.83 10.67 -13.36
CA TRP A 619 -7.95 11.95 -14.04
C TRP A 619 -6.65 12.28 -14.78
N ARG A 620 -6.70 12.25 -16.12
CA ARG A 620 -5.72 12.95 -16.94
C ARG A 620 -6.08 14.44 -16.90
N ALA A 621 -5.17 15.28 -16.42
CA ALA A 621 -5.49 16.68 -16.13
C ALA A 621 -5.88 17.47 -17.38
N ASP A 622 -7.07 18.06 -17.37
CA ASP A 622 -7.51 19.05 -18.36
C ASP A 622 -6.98 20.46 -18.04
N HIS A 623 -6.87 20.81 -16.75
CA HIS A 623 -6.36 22.10 -16.26
C HIS A 623 -5.20 21.94 -15.26
N GLY A 624 -4.44 23.02 -15.03
CA GLY A 624 -3.22 22.98 -14.22
C GLY A 624 -2.60 24.34 -13.88
N THR A 625 -1.70 24.35 -12.88
CA THR A 625 -0.69 25.41 -12.71
C THR A 625 0.53 25.18 -13.60
N GLN A 626 0.71 23.96 -14.12
CA GLN A 626 1.62 23.62 -15.21
C GLN A 626 0.82 23.28 -16.48
N PRO A 627 1.40 23.43 -17.68
CA PRO A 627 0.69 23.18 -18.93
C PRO A 627 0.11 21.76 -19.03
N THR A 628 -1.14 21.67 -19.45
CA THR A 628 -1.85 20.44 -19.86
C THR A 628 -1.99 20.42 -21.38
N GLY A 629 -2.18 19.23 -21.97
CA GLY A 629 -2.40 19.08 -23.41
C GLY A 629 -1.93 17.74 -23.97
N TRP A 630 -2.37 17.44 -25.20
CA TRP A 630 -2.31 16.11 -25.83
C TRP A 630 -0.90 15.49 -25.90
N ALA A 631 0.14 16.32 -26.05
CA ALA A 631 1.54 15.89 -26.07
C ALA A 631 2.29 16.16 -24.74
N ILE A 632 1.63 16.76 -23.75
CA ILE A 632 2.27 17.27 -22.52
C ILE A 632 2.06 16.30 -21.37
N ASN A 633 0.81 16.02 -20.99
CA ASN A 633 0.46 15.06 -19.93
C ASN A 633 -0.16 13.80 -20.56
N THR A 634 0.67 13.00 -21.22
CA THR A 634 0.21 11.83 -21.99
C THR A 634 -0.26 10.69 -21.08
N ALA A 635 -1.43 10.12 -21.40
CA ALA A 635 -1.96 8.91 -20.76
C ALA A 635 -2.94 8.15 -21.65
N ASP A 636 -2.74 6.84 -21.83
CA ASP A 636 -3.57 6.02 -22.71
C ASP A 636 -4.91 5.66 -22.05
N THR A 637 -4.89 5.06 -20.85
CA THR A 637 -6.06 4.43 -20.23
C THR A 637 -6.09 4.68 -18.71
N GLY A 638 -7.27 5.02 -18.16
CA GLY A 638 -7.42 5.24 -16.72
C GLY A 638 -7.52 3.95 -15.92
N LEU A 639 -8.34 3.02 -16.39
CA LEU A 639 -8.54 1.71 -15.75
C LEU A 639 -8.49 0.57 -16.78
N ILE A 640 -7.62 -0.41 -16.55
CA ILE A 640 -7.66 -1.73 -17.20
C ILE A 640 -8.09 -2.78 -16.18
N VAL A 641 -9.16 -3.54 -16.46
CA VAL A 641 -9.59 -4.69 -15.65
C VAL A 641 -9.39 -5.98 -16.44
N ASN A 642 -8.39 -6.77 -16.05
CA ASN A 642 -8.12 -8.10 -16.59
C ASN A 642 -8.73 -9.21 -15.70
N GLY A 643 -8.86 -8.98 -14.40
CA GLY A 643 -9.41 -9.96 -13.45
C GLY A 643 -10.92 -10.20 -13.64
N ASN A 644 -11.35 -11.45 -13.47
CA ASN A 644 -12.76 -11.83 -13.52
C ASN A 644 -13.48 -11.46 -12.21
N ASN A 645 -14.80 -11.28 -12.25
CA ASN A 645 -15.68 -11.01 -11.09
C ASN A 645 -15.31 -9.73 -10.30
N VAL A 646 -14.49 -8.85 -10.87
CA VAL A 646 -14.14 -7.54 -10.30
C VAL A 646 -15.40 -6.66 -10.20
N LEU A 647 -15.54 -5.95 -9.09
CA LEU A 647 -16.66 -5.04 -8.83
C LEU A 647 -16.15 -3.61 -8.67
N ALA A 648 -16.64 -2.70 -9.52
CA ALA A 648 -16.46 -1.27 -9.39
C ALA A 648 -17.73 -0.61 -8.81
N THR A 649 -17.56 0.26 -7.81
CA THR A 649 -18.63 1.00 -7.15
C THR A 649 -18.23 2.47 -6.97
N GLY A 650 -18.87 3.39 -7.68
CA GLY A 650 -18.48 4.81 -7.70
C GLY A 650 -17.22 5.04 -8.53
N LEU A 651 -17.28 4.72 -9.82
CA LEU A 651 -16.15 4.80 -10.74
C LEU A 651 -16.15 6.14 -11.50
N PHE A 652 -15.11 6.96 -11.32
CA PHE A 652 -14.90 8.23 -12.03
C PHE A 652 -13.60 8.14 -12.86
N VAL A 653 -13.66 8.27 -14.19
CA VAL A 653 -12.47 8.16 -15.07
C VAL A 653 -12.54 9.13 -16.25
N GLU A 654 -11.55 10.01 -16.41
CA GLU A 654 -11.68 11.21 -17.26
C GLU A 654 -10.45 11.57 -18.11
N HIS A 655 -10.74 12.09 -19.30
CA HIS A 655 -9.85 12.74 -20.27
C HIS A 655 -8.68 11.91 -20.84
N TYR A 656 -8.69 10.58 -20.72
CA TYR A 656 -7.64 9.71 -21.27
C TYR A 656 -7.64 9.66 -22.79
N GLN A 657 -6.46 9.41 -23.38
CA GLN A 657 -6.23 9.52 -24.82
C GLN A 657 -6.74 8.32 -25.64
N LYS A 658 -7.02 7.17 -24.99
CA LYS A 658 -7.64 5.99 -25.61
C LYS A 658 -8.92 5.64 -24.83
N TYR A 659 -9.20 4.35 -24.66
CA TYR A 659 -10.32 3.92 -23.82
C TYR A 659 -10.11 4.41 -22.39
N ASN A 660 -11.07 5.10 -21.80
CA ASN A 660 -10.91 5.62 -20.44
C ASN A 660 -10.99 4.46 -19.43
N VAL A 661 -11.94 3.54 -19.63
CA VAL A 661 -11.99 2.20 -19.03
C VAL A 661 -11.90 1.13 -20.11
N LEU A 662 -11.05 0.11 -19.90
CA LEU A 662 -10.98 -1.11 -20.69
C LEU A 662 -11.21 -2.33 -19.79
N TRP A 663 -12.21 -3.14 -20.11
CA TRP A 663 -12.61 -4.31 -19.33
C TRP A 663 -12.48 -5.60 -20.14
N ASN A 664 -11.51 -6.42 -19.76
CA ASN A 664 -11.16 -7.69 -20.41
C ASN A 664 -11.64 -8.93 -19.61
N GLY A 665 -11.81 -8.79 -18.28
CA GLY A 665 -12.22 -9.89 -17.38
C GLY A 665 -13.71 -10.21 -17.41
N GLN A 666 -14.05 -11.49 -17.27
CA GLN A 666 -15.43 -12.02 -17.25
C GLN A 666 -16.17 -11.71 -15.94
N GLY A 667 -17.50 -11.73 -15.94
CA GLY A 667 -18.34 -11.57 -14.74
C GLY A 667 -18.24 -10.21 -14.05
N GLY A 668 -17.56 -9.24 -14.66
CA GLY A 668 -17.29 -7.93 -14.08
C GLY A 668 -18.54 -7.08 -13.90
N LYS A 669 -18.54 -6.23 -12.87
CA LYS A 669 -19.68 -5.35 -12.55
C LYS A 669 -19.29 -3.92 -12.23
N THR A 670 -20.12 -2.96 -12.66
CA THR A 670 -19.93 -1.52 -12.37
C THR A 670 -21.24 -0.89 -11.92
N ILE A 671 -21.28 -0.34 -10.70
CA ILE A 671 -22.40 0.45 -10.19
C ILE A 671 -21.93 1.90 -10.05
N PHE A 672 -22.60 2.81 -10.74
CA PHE A 672 -22.16 4.18 -11.04
C PHE A 672 -20.88 4.24 -11.89
N PHE A 673 -20.98 4.92 -13.03
CA PHE A 673 -19.84 5.43 -13.79
C PHE A 673 -20.05 6.89 -14.18
N GLN A 674 -18.99 7.68 -14.06
CA GLN A 674 -18.89 9.01 -14.63
C GLN A 674 -17.59 9.14 -15.43
N ASN A 675 -17.69 9.85 -16.56
CA ASN A 675 -16.58 10.14 -17.46
C ASN A 675 -16.80 11.47 -18.18
N GLU A 676 -15.69 12.16 -18.42
CA GLU A 676 -15.54 13.20 -19.44
C GLU A 676 -14.50 12.72 -20.47
N LEU A 677 -14.75 12.95 -21.75
CA LEU A 677 -13.80 12.65 -22.83
C LEU A 677 -12.66 13.70 -22.88
N PRO A 678 -11.51 13.42 -23.53
CA PRO A 678 -10.42 14.38 -23.67
C PRO A 678 -10.85 15.62 -24.46
N TYR A 679 -10.88 16.78 -23.81
CA TYR A 679 -11.23 18.07 -24.43
C TYR A 679 -10.28 18.46 -25.58
N ASP A 680 -9.06 17.93 -25.52
CA ASP A 680 -7.89 18.29 -26.33
C ASP A 680 -7.50 17.25 -27.39
N ALA A 681 -8.43 16.36 -27.75
CA ALA A 681 -8.22 15.39 -28.81
C ALA A 681 -7.90 16.07 -30.17
N PRO A 682 -6.97 15.52 -30.96
CA PRO A 682 -6.64 16.05 -32.28
C PRO A 682 -7.77 15.82 -33.29
N ALA A 683 -7.79 16.60 -34.36
CA ALA A 683 -8.80 16.53 -35.43
C ALA A 683 -8.64 15.35 -36.40
N THR A 684 -7.51 14.63 -36.33
CA THR A 684 -7.20 13.44 -37.13
C THR A 684 -6.35 12.47 -36.32
N GLY A 685 -6.31 11.20 -36.73
CA GLY A 685 -5.50 10.15 -36.09
C GLY A 685 -6.06 9.60 -34.77
N TRP A 686 -6.98 10.29 -34.09
CA TRP A 686 -7.67 9.77 -32.91
C TRP A 686 -8.82 8.82 -33.32
N SER A 687 -8.53 7.52 -33.36
CA SER A 687 -9.50 6.47 -33.69
C SER A 687 -9.13 5.14 -33.02
N SER A 688 -10.14 4.41 -32.55
CA SER A 688 -10.04 3.03 -32.07
C SER A 688 -10.07 1.95 -33.18
N GLY A 689 -10.27 2.36 -34.44
CA GLY A 689 -10.62 1.47 -35.56
C GLY A 689 -12.12 1.20 -35.70
N ASN A 690 -12.90 1.28 -34.62
CA ASN A 690 -14.36 1.07 -34.60
C ASN A 690 -15.17 2.36 -34.79
N GLY A 691 -14.51 3.45 -35.21
CA GLY A 691 -15.10 4.77 -35.43
C GLY A 691 -14.10 5.90 -35.16
N TYR A 692 -14.58 7.15 -35.16
CA TYR A 692 -13.79 8.29 -34.70
C TYR A 692 -13.71 8.32 -33.16
N GLY A 693 -12.52 8.59 -32.64
CA GLY A 693 -12.20 8.58 -31.21
C GLY A 693 -12.19 7.18 -30.57
N TYR A 694 -12.22 7.17 -29.24
CA TYR A 694 -12.28 5.97 -28.39
C TYR A 694 -13.49 6.06 -27.46
N ALA A 695 -14.06 4.90 -27.10
CA ALA A 695 -15.13 4.83 -26.11
C ALA A 695 -14.63 5.21 -24.70
N ALA A 696 -15.49 5.85 -23.92
CA ALA A 696 -15.27 6.07 -22.49
C ALA A 696 -15.13 4.73 -21.73
N TYR A 697 -15.91 3.73 -22.12
CA TYR A 697 -15.93 2.41 -21.49
C TYR A 697 -16.00 1.32 -22.57
N LYS A 698 -14.92 0.56 -22.70
CA LYS A 698 -14.80 -0.59 -23.61
C LYS A 698 -14.87 -1.88 -22.82
N VAL A 699 -15.84 -2.74 -23.13
CA VAL A 699 -15.76 -4.18 -22.80
C VAL A 699 -15.16 -4.89 -24.01
N ALA A 700 -14.18 -5.77 -23.77
CA ALA A 700 -13.48 -6.50 -24.83
C ALA A 700 -14.40 -7.52 -25.53
N ASP A 701 -14.18 -7.74 -26.82
CA ASP A 701 -15.08 -8.51 -27.70
C ASP A 701 -15.17 -10.01 -27.33
N SER A 702 -14.22 -10.50 -26.51
CA SER A 702 -14.17 -11.86 -25.96
C SER A 702 -14.97 -12.05 -24.67
N VAL A 703 -15.46 -10.98 -24.04
CA VAL A 703 -16.25 -11.05 -22.79
C VAL A 703 -17.66 -11.53 -23.10
N THR A 704 -18.15 -12.50 -22.34
CA THR A 704 -19.49 -13.07 -22.46
C THR A 704 -20.38 -12.76 -21.27
N THR A 705 -19.83 -12.32 -20.14
CA THR A 705 -20.56 -11.86 -18.96
C THR A 705 -20.02 -10.54 -18.40
N HIS A 706 -20.89 -9.53 -18.30
CA HIS A 706 -20.60 -8.22 -17.69
C HIS A 706 -21.93 -7.53 -17.30
N GLU A 707 -21.98 -6.73 -16.24
CA GLU A 707 -23.23 -6.07 -15.83
C GLU A 707 -23.01 -4.70 -15.18
N ALA A 708 -23.64 -3.64 -15.70
CA ALA A 708 -23.43 -2.29 -15.17
C ALA A 708 -24.69 -1.42 -15.09
N TRP A 709 -24.72 -0.48 -14.14
CA TRP A 709 -25.87 0.39 -13.82
C TRP A 709 -25.47 1.86 -13.60
N GLY A 710 -26.22 2.78 -14.22
CA GLY A 710 -26.10 4.23 -13.99
C GLY A 710 -24.80 4.82 -14.51
N LEU A 711 -24.61 4.89 -15.84
CA LEU A 711 -23.35 5.28 -16.46
C LEU A 711 -23.48 6.54 -17.33
N GLY A 712 -22.68 7.55 -17.05
CA GLY A 712 -22.57 8.78 -17.84
C GLY A 712 -21.22 8.98 -18.51
N SER A 713 -21.23 9.53 -19.73
CA SER A 713 -20.05 10.00 -20.45
C SER A 713 -20.34 11.33 -21.15
N TYR A 714 -19.51 12.33 -20.88
CA TYR A 714 -19.71 13.72 -21.31
C TYR A 714 -18.62 14.14 -22.31
N CYS A 715 -18.91 15.11 -23.18
CA CYS A 715 -17.91 15.72 -24.04
C CYS A 715 -17.92 17.25 -23.96
N PHE A 716 -16.72 17.82 -23.93
CA PHE A 716 -16.45 19.26 -24.03
C PHE A 716 -15.19 19.46 -24.88
N PHE A 717 -15.27 19.19 -26.18
CA PHE A 717 -14.13 19.25 -27.11
C PHE A 717 -13.73 20.70 -27.43
N ASN A 718 -13.37 21.50 -26.42
CA ASN A 718 -13.17 22.95 -26.55
C ASN A 718 -11.99 23.34 -27.47
N VAL A 719 -10.98 22.47 -27.61
CA VAL A 719 -9.86 22.66 -28.55
C VAL A 719 -10.30 22.48 -30.00
N ASN A 720 -11.30 21.63 -30.26
CA ASN A 720 -11.93 21.49 -31.58
C ASN A 720 -13.41 21.08 -31.48
N PRO A 721 -14.34 22.05 -31.38
CA PRO A 721 -15.78 21.77 -31.23
C PRO A 721 -16.45 21.10 -32.43
N SER A 722 -15.72 20.80 -33.52
CA SER A 722 -16.23 19.97 -34.62
C SER A 722 -16.10 18.46 -34.35
N ILE A 723 -15.33 18.04 -33.33
CA ILE A 723 -15.15 16.63 -33.00
C ILE A 723 -16.49 16.00 -32.59
N THR A 724 -16.82 14.88 -33.23
CA THR A 724 -17.90 13.99 -32.83
C THR A 724 -17.35 12.57 -32.68
N VAL A 725 -17.34 12.03 -31.45
CA VAL A 725 -16.93 10.64 -31.21
C VAL A 725 -18.02 9.67 -31.66
N ALA A 726 -17.64 8.46 -32.08
CA ALA A 726 -18.58 7.48 -32.63
C ALA A 726 -19.56 6.90 -31.59
N ARG A 727 -19.12 6.73 -30.33
CA ARG A 727 -19.89 6.15 -29.22
C ARG A 727 -19.21 6.45 -27.88
N ALA A 728 -19.99 6.49 -26.79
CA ALA A 728 -19.43 6.54 -25.43
C ALA A 728 -19.13 5.14 -24.86
N PHE A 729 -20.01 4.17 -25.10
CA PHE A 729 -19.88 2.81 -24.60
C PHE A 729 -19.69 1.85 -25.78
N GLU A 730 -18.74 0.90 -25.68
CA GLU A 730 -18.47 -0.08 -26.74
C GLU A 730 -18.31 -1.48 -26.12
N VAL A 731 -19.18 -2.43 -26.48
CA VAL A 731 -19.33 -3.71 -25.75
C VAL A 731 -19.76 -4.86 -26.67
N PRO A 732 -19.51 -6.14 -26.30
CA PRO A 732 -20.14 -7.28 -26.95
C PRO A 732 -21.68 -7.20 -26.95
N ASN A 733 -22.32 -7.46 -28.08
CA ASN A 733 -23.78 -7.64 -28.15
C ASN A 733 -24.13 -9.12 -27.90
N VAL A 734 -24.10 -9.54 -26.63
CA VAL A 734 -24.41 -10.92 -26.20
C VAL A 734 -25.22 -10.89 -24.90
N ALA A 735 -26.12 -11.86 -24.71
CA ALA A 735 -27.13 -11.83 -23.64
C ALA A 735 -26.59 -11.79 -22.19
N GLY A 736 -25.31 -12.12 -21.97
CA GLY A 736 -24.66 -12.03 -20.66
C GLY A 736 -23.96 -10.69 -20.38
N VAL A 737 -23.80 -9.81 -21.38
CA VAL A 737 -23.20 -8.48 -21.26
C VAL A 737 -24.33 -7.46 -21.26
N LYS A 738 -24.67 -6.91 -20.09
CA LYS A 738 -25.85 -6.06 -19.88
C LYS A 738 -25.51 -4.71 -19.25
N PHE A 739 -26.23 -3.68 -19.67
CA PHE A 739 -26.07 -2.31 -19.20
C PHE A 739 -27.44 -1.67 -18.95
N HIS A 740 -27.52 -0.89 -17.89
CA HIS A 740 -28.73 -0.22 -17.43
C HIS A 740 -28.45 1.26 -17.18
N ASP A 741 -29.43 2.10 -17.51
CA ASP A 741 -29.43 3.55 -17.20
C ASP A 741 -28.17 4.28 -17.71
N LEU A 742 -27.97 4.21 -19.03
CA LEU A 742 -26.89 4.87 -19.75
C LEU A 742 -27.30 6.26 -20.22
N LEU A 743 -26.36 7.20 -20.19
CA LEU A 743 -26.53 8.54 -20.79
C LEU A 743 -25.25 9.09 -21.42
N THR A 744 -25.42 10.01 -22.38
CA THR A 744 -24.35 10.84 -22.94
C THR A 744 -24.75 12.31 -23.02
N VAL A 745 -23.78 13.23 -22.86
CA VAL A 745 -24.04 14.68 -22.80
C VAL A 745 -22.98 15.44 -23.61
N SER A 746 -23.38 16.47 -24.36
CA SER A 746 -22.45 17.50 -24.87
C SER A 746 -22.57 18.76 -24.02
N LEU A 747 -21.49 19.13 -23.33
CA LEU A 747 -21.48 20.27 -22.43
C LEU A 747 -21.43 21.57 -23.25
N GLY A 748 -22.46 22.41 -23.10
CA GLY A 748 -22.55 23.68 -23.83
C GLY A 748 -22.53 23.54 -25.36
N ASN A 749 -22.95 22.39 -25.89
CA ASN A 749 -22.88 22.03 -27.32
C ASN A 749 -21.45 21.97 -27.90
N THR A 750 -20.44 21.70 -27.07
CA THR A 750 -19.02 21.74 -27.48
C THR A 750 -18.54 20.39 -28.01
N GLY A 751 -18.80 20.14 -29.29
CA GLY A 751 -18.60 18.84 -29.94
C GLY A 751 -19.73 17.85 -29.64
N GLY A 752 -19.55 16.57 -29.99
CA GLY A 752 -20.64 15.59 -29.92
C GLY A 752 -20.25 14.14 -29.67
N ILE A 753 -21.27 13.34 -29.38
CA ILE A 753 -21.23 11.89 -29.20
C ILE A 753 -22.35 11.29 -30.08
N SER A 754 -21.99 10.49 -31.09
CA SER A 754 -22.94 10.01 -32.12
C SER A 754 -23.94 8.96 -31.63
N ARG A 755 -23.55 8.15 -30.64
CA ARG A 755 -24.35 7.06 -30.06
C ARG A 755 -24.03 6.91 -28.58
N VAL A 756 -25.00 6.41 -27.81
CA VAL A 756 -24.77 6.08 -26.40
C VAL A 756 -23.89 4.84 -26.34
N ILE A 757 -24.43 3.69 -26.75
CA ILE A 757 -23.76 2.38 -26.68
C ILE A 757 -23.76 1.66 -28.01
N ASN A 758 -22.58 1.26 -28.50
CA ASN A 758 -22.38 0.66 -29.81
C ASN A 758 -23.04 1.49 -30.94
N ASN A 759 -24.18 1.03 -31.47
CA ASN A 759 -24.95 1.69 -32.52
C ASN A 759 -26.32 2.22 -32.02
N THR A 760 -26.58 2.09 -30.71
CA THR A 760 -27.85 2.32 -30.01
C THR A 760 -27.85 3.62 -29.21
N GLY A 761 -29.04 4.20 -29.00
CA GLY A 761 -29.23 5.54 -28.45
C GLY A 761 -29.11 6.62 -29.51
N ALA A 762 -29.72 7.78 -29.29
CA ALA A 762 -29.57 8.92 -30.18
C ALA A 762 -28.17 9.54 -30.04
N ALA A 763 -27.78 10.38 -31.00
CA ALA A 763 -26.71 11.33 -30.77
C ALA A 763 -27.12 12.34 -29.67
N VAL A 764 -26.14 12.94 -29.00
CA VAL A 764 -26.41 14.11 -28.15
C VAL A 764 -27.07 15.22 -28.98
N PRO A 765 -28.13 15.89 -28.50
CA PRO A 765 -28.87 16.85 -29.31
C PRO A 765 -28.01 18.06 -29.71
N LEU A 766 -27.98 18.38 -31.00
CA LEU A 766 -27.27 19.54 -31.54
C LEU A 766 -28.06 20.19 -32.71
N PRO A 767 -28.19 21.52 -32.80
CA PRO A 767 -28.01 22.52 -31.73
C PRO A 767 -29.32 22.70 -30.97
N ASN A 768 -29.41 22.23 -29.72
CA ASN A 768 -30.46 22.68 -28.80
C ASN A 768 -29.90 23.80 -27.90
N THR A 769 -30.76 24.64 -27.36
CA THR A 769 -30.34 25.81 -26.55
C THR A 769 -30.01 25.47 -25.09
N ASN A 770 -29.89 24.19 -24.73
CA ASN A 770 -29.66 23.74 -23.36
C ASN A 770 -29.03 22.33 -23.30
N THR A 771 -27.95 22.17 -22.53
CA THR A 771 -27.26 20.90 -22.28
C THR A 771 -28.24 19.80 -21.86
N ALA A 772 -28.42 18.78 -22.69
CA ALA A 772 -29.41 17.71 -22.47
C ALA A 772 -28.83 16.31 -22.73
N PRO A 773 -29.20 15.29 -21.92
CA PRO A 773 -28.69 13.93 -22.08
C PRO A 773 -29.42 13.14 -23.18
N SER A 774 -28.68 12.30 -23.90
CA SER A 774 -29.22 11.21 -24.73
C SER A 774 -29.12 9.90 -23.95
N ASN A 775 -30.25 9.18 -23.80
CA ASN A 775 -30.38 8.08 -22.84
C ASN A 775 -30.62 6.72 -23.51
N VAL A 776 -30.13 5.64 -22.89
CA VAL A 776 -30.48 4.24 -23.19
C VAL A 776 -30.74 3.51 -21.87
N LEU A 777 -31.99 3.10 -21.65
CA LEU A 777 -32.43 2.52 -20.37
C LEU A 777 -31.86 1.11 -20.15
N ASN A 778 -31.75 0.30 -21.21
CA ASN A 778 -31.23 -1.06 -21.19
C ASN A 778 -30.47 -1.35 -22.48
N PHE A 779 -29.44 -2.21 -22.40
CA PHE A 779 -28.73 -2.80 -23.53
C PHE A 779 -28.17 -4.18 -23.15
N PRO A 780 -28.13 -5.18 -24.05
CA PRO A 780 -28.81 -5.21 -25.36
C PRO A 780 -30.33 -5.31 -25.23
#